data_AF-A0A0L1IUL5-F1
#
_entry.id   AF-A0A0L1IUL5-F1
#
_cell.length_a   1.000
_cell.length_b   1.000
_cell.length_c   1.000
_cell.angle_alpha   90.00
_cell.angle_beta   90.00
_cell.angle_gamma   90.00
#
_symmetry.space_group_name_H-M   'P 1'
#
loop_
_entity.id
_entity.type
_entity.pdbx_description
1 polymer ?
#
loop_
_entity_poly.entity_id
_entity_poly.type
_entity_poly.pdbx_seq_one_letter_code
_entity_poly.pdbx_strand_id
1 'polypeptide(L)'
;MGKKNKKSAEHKERVAAKQNKKAAQKEKRSKGKKGRDADSDVEDADLDAILAQYAEEQAKFLKVTEVASGPPSPRSSATVLASPSNRNELFVFGGEYFDGTLATFFNNLFVYNIDKGEWKEVTSPNTPLPRSGHAWCRGGNTGGFSSPKQGTFYHYNDFWYLDPSTKEWARLETKGKGPPARSGHRMTYYKNYIILFGGFQDTSQQTKYLQDLWIYDCSKYTWYNPMLPPASQKPDSRSSFSFLPHEAGAVLLGGYSRVKATTSVGGKQMKGGAQRMTMKPMVHQDTWLLRITPPAADAPASATPTIRWERRKKPANAPNPPRAGATMAYHKGRGIMFGGVHDVELSEEGIDSEFFNTLYAWNTDRNRFFPLSLRRPRAQGKKQANQVKSRDRTKADEEELLQNLKALEAKKGIRSLDDDDEMELSTPKDEEESDKPEKPTIVRFEMPHMRFNAQLTVQDDTLFIFGGTFEKGDREFTFNDMYSIDLVKLDGVKEIFYNEPENWNLLNEEEESDDEMDDEEDDDDEEEGDEEEDAMSLDTASPAPTETTVPSVTQEMEQLEVEEPEGEPSVQDSRPLPRPFESLRDFFNRTSEEWQKILLETLKTKGLEPEKNIKELRKDAFNIAEEKWWDSREEVMALEDEQEEAGIGEVVSLAERENAGGAGRRR
;
A
#
# COMPACT_ATOMS: atom_id res chain seq x y z
N MET A 1 -27.21 -28.95 -69.07
CA MET A 1 -28.47 -28.36 -68.57
C MET A 1 -29.35 -29.49 -68.00
N GLY A 2 -29.80 -29.40 -66.73
CA GLY A 2 -30.98 -30.14 -66.27
C GLY A 2 -30.91 -31.16 -65.10
N LYS A 3 -29.75 -31.52 -64.52
CA LYS A 3 -29.73 -32.58 -63.46
C LYS A 3 -29.03 -32.26 -62.12
N LYS A 4 -28.35 -31.12 -61.95
CA LYS A 4 -27.73 -30.73 -60.65
C LYS A 4 -28.63 -29.90 -59.72
N ASN A 5 -29.66 -29.21 -60.23
CA ASN A 5 -30.55 -28.40 -59.38
C ASN A 5 -31.71 -29.16 -58.71
N LYS A 6 -32.04 -30.38 -59.16
CA LYS A 6 -33.16 -31.14 -58.58
C LYS A 6 -32.84 -31.76 -57.21
N LYS A 7 -31.59 -32.20 -57.00
CA LYS A 7 -31.13 -32.77 -55.71
C LYS A 7 -30.98 -31.73 -54.59
N SER A 8 -30.74 -30.46 -54.92
CA SER A 8 -30.65 -29.37 -53.92
C SER A 8 -32.03 -28.94 -53.43
N ALA A 9 -33.03 -28.90 -54.32
CA ALA A 9 -34.42 -28.61 -53.97
C ALA A 9 -35.05 -29.70 -53.09
N GLU A 10 -34.86 -30.98 -53.45
CA GLU A 10 -35.35 -32.11 -52.63
C GLU A 10 -34.68 -32.17 -51.25
N HIS A 11 -33.41 -31.73 -51.12
CA HIS A 11 -32.75 -31.65 -49.81
C HIS A 11 -33.31 -30.52 -48.95
N LYS A 12 -33.57 -29.33 -49.54
CA LYS A 12 -34.19 -28.21 -48.83
C LYS A 12 -35.62 -28.52 -48.38
N GLU A 13 -36.43 -29.15 -49.23
CA GLU A 13 -37.78 -29.59 -48.84
C GLU A 13 -37.75 -30.64 -47.73
N ARG A 14 -36.79 -31.57 -47.77
CA ARG A 14 -36.66 -32.60 -46.73
C ARG A 14 -36.20 -32.00 -45.38
N VAL A 15 -35.39 -30.95 -45.38
CA VAL A 15 -34.99 -30.22 -44.16
C VAL A 15 -36.16 -29.38 -43.61
N ALA A 16 -36.89 -28.67 -44.48
CA ALA A 16 -38.08 -27.92 -44.10
C ALA A 16 -39.20 -28.82 -43.56
N ALA A 17 -39.43 -29.98 -44.18
CA ALA A 17 -40.37 -30.98 -43.69
C ALA A 17 -39.94 -31.56 -42.33
N LYS A 18 -38.63 -31.73 -42.08
CA LYS A 18 -38.12 -32.22 -40.79
C LYS A 18 -38.24 -31.17 -39.68
N GLN A 19 -38.08 -29.88 -40.01
CA GLN A 19 -38.32 -28.77 -39.08
C GLN A 19 -39.81 -28.60 -38.77
N ASN A 20 -40.68 -28.68 -39.78
CA ASN A 20 -42.13 -28.62 -39.57
C ASN A 20 -42.65 -29.84 -38.79
N LYS A 21 -42.07 -31.02 -38.98
CA LYS A 21 -42.42 -32.21 -38.18
C LYS A 21 -41.97 -32.09 -36.73
N LYS A 22 -40.84 -31.43 -36.45
CA LYS A 22 -40.39 -31.09 -35.08
C LYS A 22 -41.26 -30.02 -34.44
N ALA A 23 -41.67 -28.99 -35.20
CA ALA A 23 -42.60 -27.96 -34.73
C ALA A 23 -43.97 -28.54 -34.40
N ALA A 24 -44.52 -29.41 -35.27
CA ALA A 24 -45.78 -30.10 -35.04
C ALA A 24 -45.72 -31.11 -33.89
N GLN A 25 -44.56 -31.74 -33.63
CA GLN A 25 -44.35 -32.57 -32.43
C GLN A 25 -44.29 -31.73 -31.15
N LYS A 26 -43.73 -30.51 -31.21
CA LYS A 26 -43.70 -29.57 -30.08
C LYS A 26 -45.10 -29.04 -29.77
N GLU A 27 -45.91 -28.78 -30.80
CA GLU A 27 -47.32 -28.38 -30.65
C GLU A 27 -48.23 -29.54 -30.20
N LYS A 28 -47.97 -30.79 -30.62
CA LYS A 28 -48.70 -31.95 -30.09
C LYS A 28 -48.30 -32.29 -28.65
N ARG A 29 -47.05 -32.01 -28.23
CA ARG A 29 -46.63 -32.10 -26.82
C ARG A 29 -47.29 -31.03 -25.96
N SER A 30 -47.51 -29.81 -26.47
CA SER A 30 -48.22 -28.76 -25.72
C SER A 30 -49.74 -28.98 -25.66
N LYS A 31 -50.35 -29.59 -26.70
CA LYS A 31 -51.80 -29.92 -26.69
C LYS A 31 -52.16 -31.22 -25.99
N GLY A 32 -51.18 -32.09 -25.69
CA GLY A 32 -51.39 -33.35 -24.95
C GLY A 32 -51.42 -33.23 -23.42
N LYS A 33 -51.11 -32.05 -22.85
CA LYS A 33 -51.07 -31.83 -21.40
C LYS A 33 -52.33 -31.16 -20.84
N LYS A 34 -53.44 -31.15 -21.59
CA LYS A 34 -54.70 -30.48 -21.20
C LYS A 34 -55.84 -31.44 -20.81
N GLY A 35 -55.51 -32.64 -20.34
CA GLY A 35 -56.53 -33.61 -19.96
C GLY A 35 -56.00 -34.80 -19.19
N ARG A 36 -55.44 -34.59 -17.99
CA ARG A 36 -55.64 -35.40 -16.77
C ARG A 36 -54.64 -34.98 -15.70
N ASP A 37 -55.16 -34.96 -14.48
CA ASP A 37 -54.48 -34.93 -13.20
C ASP A 37 -53.92 -33.55 -12.77
N ALA A 38 -54.82 -32.82 -12.11
CA ALA A 38 -54.50 -31.83 -11.10
C ALA A 38 -53.76 -32.54 -9.95
N ASP A 39 -52.44 -32.34 -9.82
CA ASP A 39 -51.72 -32.20 -8.52
C ASP A 39 -50.18 -31.99 -8.68
N SER A 40 -49.67 -31.14 -9.59
CA SER A 40 -48.20 -30.89 -9.63
C SER A 40 -47.75 -29.50 -10.12
N ASP A 41 -48.62 -28.48 -10.09
CA ASP A 41 -48.36 -27.19 -10.77
C ASP A 41 -48.02 -26.05 -9.79
N VAL A 42 -47.34 -26.33 -8.67
CA VAL A 42 -47.01 -25.32 -7.63
C VAL A 42 -45.52 -24.99 -7.51
N GLU A 43 -44.59 -25.73 -8.14
CA GLU A 43 -43.14 -25.53 -7.90
C GLU A 43 -42.28 -25.13 -9.12
N ASP A 44 -42.84 -25.05 -10.33
CA ASP A 44 -42.08 -24.68 -11.54
C ASP A 44 -42.24 -23.19 -11.94
N ALA A 45 -42.99 -22.40 -11.17
CA ALA A 45 -43.41 -21.04 -11.57
C ALA A 45 -42.52 -19.89 -11.09
N ASP A 46 -41.45 -20.14 -10.32
CA ASP A 46 -40.55 -19.05 -9.90
C ASP A 46 -39.06 -19.36 -10.02
N LEU A 47 -38.64 -20.49 -10.59
CA LEU A 47 -37.21 -20.78 -10.80
C LEU A 47 -36.52 -19.74 -11.70
N ASP A 48 -37.18 -19.29 -12.77
CA ASP A 48 -36.64 -18.25 -13.65
C ASP A 48 -36.62 -16.87 -12.99
N ALA A 49 -37.58 -16.58 -12.10
CA ALA A 49 -37.64 -15.32 -11.35
C ALA A 49 -36.64 -15.30 -10.19
N ILE A 50 -36.46 -16.42 -9.49
CA ILE A 50 -35.43 -16.63 -8.46
C ILE A 50 -34.04 -16.59 -9.10
N LEU A 51 -33.83 -17.22 -10.26
CA LEU A 51 -32.57 -17.11 -11.01
C LEU A 51 -32.31 -15.68 -11.48
N ALA A 52 -33.34 -14.94 -11.88
CA ALA A 52 -33.21 -13.53 -12.26
C ALA A 52 -32.92 -12.63 -11.04
N GLN A 53 -33.58 -12.86 -9.91
CA GLN A 53 -33.30 -12.17 -8.64
C GLN A 53 -31.89 -12.50 -8.16
N TYR A 54 -31.48 -13.77 -8.20
CA TYR A 54 -30.13 -14.18 -7.86
C TYR A 54 -29.09 -13.59 -8.82
N ALA A 55 -29.39 -13.49 -10.12
CA ALA A 55 -28.53 -12.81 -11.09
C ALA A 55 -28.46 -11.29 -10.85
N GLU A 56 -29.55 -10.65 -10.42
CA GLU A 56 -29.59 -9.23 -10.08
C GLU A 56 -28.88 -8.93 -8.76
N GLU A 57 -29.05 -9.81 -7.76
CA GLU A 57 -28.33 -9.77 -6.48
C GLU A 57 -26.85 -10.04 -6.68
N GLN A 58 -26.48 -11.03 -7.50
CA GLN A 58 -25.09 -11.23 -7.90
C GLN A 58 -24.55 -10.04 -8.68
N ALA A 59 -25.33 -9.43 -9.58
CA ALA A 59 -24.90 -8.23 -10.31
C ALA A 59 -24.74 -7.02 -9.38
N LYS A 60 -25.57 -6.89 -8.33
CA LYS A 60 -25.44 -5.86 -7.29
C LYS A 60 -24.24 -6.11 -6.37
N PHE A 61 -24.02 -7.35 -5.96
CA PHE A 61 -22.87 -7.77 -5.15
C PHE A 61 -21.56 -7.60 -5.91
N LEU A 62 -21.56 -7.90 -7.21
CA LEU A 62 -20.39 -7.75 -8.08
C LEU A 62 -20.18 -6.31 -8.57
N LYS A 63 -21.11 -5.39 -8.28
CA LYS A 63 -21.03 -4.02 -8.78
C LYS A 63 -19.94 -3.26 -8.02
N VAL A 64 -19.00 -2.69 -8.76
CA VAL A 64 -18.06 -1.73 -8.19
C VAL A 64 -18.80 -0.51 -7.66
N THR A 65 -18.58 -0.16 -6.40
CA THR A 65 -19.14 1.04 -5.78
C THR A 65 -18.06 2.08 -5.56
N GLU A 66 -18.38 3.34 -5.86
CA GLU A 66 -17.53 4.48 -5.52
C GLU A 66 -18.27 5.34 -4.49
N VAL A 67 -17.69 5.48 -3.31
CA VAL A 67 -18.26 6.29 -2.22
C VAL A 67 -17.34 7.48 -1.99
N ALA A 68 -17.92 8.68 -1.90
CA ALA A 68 -17.15 9.87 -1.52
C ALA A 68 -16.52 9.64 -0.14
N SER A 69 -15.21 9.83 -0.05
CA SER A 69 -14.45 9.50 1.15
C SER A 69 -13.55 10.66 1.56
N GLY A 70 -12.98 10.54 2.76
CA GLY A 70 -11.80 11.32 3.12
C GLY A 70 -10.53 10.83 2.43
N PRO A 71 -9.40 11.53 2.62
CA PRO A 71 -8.09 11.03 2.24
C PRO A 71 -7.74 9.74 2.98
N PRO A 72 -6.84 8.90 2.44
CA PRO A 72 -6.45 7.66 3.09
C PRO A 72 -5.83 7.89 4.48
N SER A 73 -6.02 6.92 5.39
CA SER A 73 -5.29 6.87 6.66
C SER A 73 -3.76 6.79 6.46
N PRO A 74 -2.95 7.16 7.47
CA PRO A 74 -1.50 6.97 7.47
C PRO A 74 -1.11 5.59 6.99
N ARG A 75 -0.29 5.55 5.94
CA ARG A 75 0.19 4.28 5.36
C ARG A 75 1.53 4.45 4.66
N SER A 76 2.44 3.53 4.95
CA SER A 76 3.69 3.33 4.23
C SER A 76 3.55 2.17 3.25
N SER A 77 4.53 2.00 2.38
CA SER A 77 4.61 0.85 1.46
C SER A 77 3.37 0.63 0.55
N ALA A 78 2.55 1.67 0.37
CA ALA A 78 1.42 1.71 -0.55
C ALA A 78 1.91 1.93 -1.99
N THR A 79 1.01 1.82 -2.96
CA THR A 79 1.30 2.23 -4.34
C THR A 79 0.39 3.37 -4.79
N VAL A 80 0.99 4.39 -5.39
CA VAL A 80 0.28 5.50 -6.02
C VAL A 80 0.56 5.52 -7.52
N LEU A 81 -0.49 5.56 -8.34
CA LEU A 81 -0.38 5.56 -9.80
C LEU A 81 -1.32 6.58 -10.43
N ALA A 82 -0.76 7.36 -11.35
CA ALA A 82 -1.49 8.12 -12.36
C ALA A 82 -2.35 7.19 -13.23
N SER A 83 -3.64 7.52 -13.37
CA SER A 83 -4.54 6.70 -14.18
C SER A 83 -4.14 6.75 -15.66
N PRO A 84 -3.95 5.60 -16.30
CA PRO A 84 -3.57 5.55 -17.72
C PRO A 84 -4.73 5.85 -18.67
N SER A 85 -5.98 5.81 -18.19
CA SER A 85 -7.19 6.07 -18.97
C SER A 85 -7.80 7.44 -18.71
N ASN A 86 -7.58 8.03 -17.53
CA ASN A 86 -8.13 9.33 -17.15
C ASN A 86 -7.06 10.23 -16.55
N ARG A 87 -6.73 11.34 -17.21
CA ARG A 87 -5.71 12.28 -16.72
C ARG A 87 -6.07 12.98 -15.41
N ASN A 88 -7.34 12.91 -15.00
CA ASN A 88 -7.86 13.58 -13.80
C ASN A 88 -7.92 12.63 -12.58
N GLU A 89 -7.38 11.42 -12.67
CA GLU A 89 -7.48 10.42 -11.60
C GLU A 89 -6.12 9.89 -11.18
N LEU A 90 -5.92 9.81 -9.86
CA LEU A 90 -4.81 9.07 -9.25
C LEU A 90 -5.37 7.93 -8.41
N PHE A 91 -4.69 6.79 -8.44
CA PHE A 91 -5.04 5.61 -7.65
C PHE A 91 -4.06 5.45 -6.50
N VAL A 92 -4.57 5.21 -5.30
CA VAL A 92 -3.80 4.81 -4.12
C VAL A 92 -4.33 3.48 -3.63
N PHE A 93 -3.46 2.49 -3.46
CA PHE A 93 -3.88 1.14 -3.08
C PHE A 93 -2.95 0.50 -2.08
N GLY A 94 -3.57 -0.24 -1.16
CA GLY A 94 -2.90 -1.03 -0.14
C GLY A 94 -2.00 -0.21 0.78
N GLY A 95 -0.90 -0.82 1.21
CA GLY A 95 0.03 -0.25 2.19
C GLY A 95 -0.14 -0.86 3.58
N GLU A 96 0.68 -0.38 4.50
CA GLU A 96 0.69 -0.80 5.90
C GLU A 96 0.79 0.41 6.83
N TYR A 97 0.30 0.25 8.06
CA TYR A 97 0.46 1.18 9.16
C TYR A 97 0.94 0.41 10.37
N PHE A 98 1.94 0.94 11.06
CA PHE A 98 2.45 0.36 12.30
C PHE A 98 2.30 1.38 13.41
N ASP A 99 1.56 1.03 14.47
CA ASP A 99 1.31 1.88 15.63
C ASP A 99 2.34 1.70 16.76
N GLY A 100 3.41 0.94 16.52
CA GLY A 100 4.39 0.54 17.53
C GLY A 100 4.12 -0.85 18.13
N THR A 101 2.91 -1.37 18.02
CA THR A 101 2.51 -2.68 18.58
C THR A 101 1.93 -3.62 17.52
N LEU A 102 1.09 -3.10 16.63
CA LEU A 102 0.34 -3.84 15.65
C LEU A 102 0.53 -3.22 14.26
N ALA A 103 0.84 -4.08 13.29
CA ALA A 103 0.86 -3.75 11.88
C ALA A 103 -0.51 -4.02 11.29
N THR A 104 -1.18 -2.96 10.85
CA THR A 104 -2.40 -3.01 10.05
C THR A 104 -2.03 -2.90 8.58
N PHE A 105 -2.66 -3.69 7.71
CA PHE A 105 -2.44 -3.55 6.28
C PHE A 105 -3.75 -3.45 5.55
N PHE A 106 -3.68 -2.81 4.40
CA PHE A 106 -4.84 -2.34 3.69
C PHE A 106 -5.00 -3.05 2.34
N ASN A 107 -6.24 -3.16 1.89
CA ASN A 107 -6.60 -3.56 0.52
C ASN A 107 -7.54 -2.55 -0.15
N ASN A 108 -7.83 -1.41 0.48
CA ASN A 108 -8.71 -0.41 -0.12
C ASN A 108 -8.04 0.32 -1.29
N LEU A 109 -8.86 0.64 -2.29
CA LEU A 109 -8.51 1.43 -3.46
C LEU A 109 -9.13 2.83 -3.31
N PHE A 110 -8.29 3.85 -3.24
CA PHE A 110 -8.73 5.25 -3.27
C PHE A 110 -8.47 5.85 -4.64
N VAL A 111 -9.42 6.66 -5.11
CA VAL A 111 -9.32 7.47 -6.32
C VAL A 111 -9.34 8.94 -5.91
N TYR A 112 -8.29 9.66 -6.25
CA TYR A 112 -8.22 11.11 -6.08
C TYR A 112 -8.52 11.81 -7.40
N ASN A 113 -9.53 12.69 -7.40
CA ASN A 113 -9.85 13.54 -8.54
C ASN A 113 -9.01 14.83 -8.47
N ILE A 114 -8.17 15.07 -9.47
CA ILE A 114 -7.18 16.16 -9.46
C ILE A 114 -7.85 17.54 -9.57
N ASP A 115 -8.84 17.67 -10.46
CA ASP A 115 -9.52 18.92 -10.77
C ASP A 115 -10.46 19.33 -9.63
N LYS A 116 -11.19 18.38 -9.05
CA LYS A 116 -12.14 18.63 -7.95
C LYS A 116 -11.48 18.64 -6.56
N GLY A 117 -10.31 18.01 -6.42
CA GLY A 117 -9.66 17.82 -5.13
C GLY A 117 -10.41 16.90 -4.18
N GLU A 118 -11.16 15.93 -4.72
CA GLU A 118 -12.03 15.02 -3.95
C GLU A 118 -11.47 13.60 -3.94
N TRP A 119 -11.67 12.92 -2.82
CA TRP A 119 -11.35 11.51 -2.65
C TRP A 119 -12.61 10.65 -2.77
N LYS A 120 -12.43 9.48 -3.36
CA LYS A 120 -13.42 8.41 -3.37
C LYS A 120 -12.75 7.12 -2.96
N GLU A 121 -13.45 6.33 -2.16
CA GLU A 121 -13.09 4.95 -1.89
C GLU A 121 -13.87 4.06 -2.86
N VAL A 122 -13.16 3.13 -3.50
CA VAL A 122 -13.70 2.22 -4.48
C VAL A 122 -13.67 0.81 -3.92
N THR A 123 -14.85 0.21 -3.83
CA THR A 123 -15.00 -1.18 -3.41
C THR A 123 -15.33 -2.02 -4.63
N SER A 124 -14.48 -3.02 -4.89
CA SER A 124 -14.68 -4.02 -5.94
C SER A 124 -14.82 -5.41 -5.29
N PRO A 125 -15.72 -6.28 -5.76
CA PRO A 125 -15.94 -7.61 -5.19
C PRO A 125 -14.69 -8.49 -5.23
N ASN A 126 -13.88 -8.36 -6.29
CA ASN A 126 -12.68 -9.16 -6.52
C ASN A 126 -11.40 -8.43 -6.09
N THR A 127 -11.48 -7.58 -5.06
CA THR A 127 -10.32 -6.80 -4.62
C THR A 127 -9.23 -7.73 -4.06
N PRO A 128 -7.94 -7.52 -4.42
CA PRO A 128 -6.85 -8.32 -3.88
C PRO A 128 -6.81 -8.26 -2.35
N LEU A 129 -6.36 -9.33 -1.69
CA LEU A 129 -6.17 -9.34 -0.23
C LEU A 129 -5.23 -8.22 0.26
N PRO A 130 -5.33 -7.81 1.55
CA PRO A 130 -4.48 -6.78 2.15
C PRO A 130 -3.00 -6.99 1.83
N ARG A 131 -2.30 -5.94 1.43
CA ARG A 131 -0.91 -6.06 0.96
C ARG A 131 -0.09 -4.78 1.06
N SER A 132 1.18 -4.93 1.41
CA SER A 132 2.22 -3.89 1.43
C SER A 132 3.46 -4.34 0.66
N GLY A 133 4.34 -3.39 0.33
CA GLY A 133 5.59 -3.67 -0.38
C GLY A 133 5.38 -4.32 -1.76
N HIS A 134 4.19 -4.09 -2.33
CA HIS A 134 3.75 -4.61 -3.61
C HIS A 134 4.24 -3.73 -4.74
N ALA A 135 4.33 -4.28 -5.94
CA ALA A 135 4.72 -3.56 -7.14
C ALA A 135 3.56 -3.51 -8.12
N TRP A 136 3.17 -2.30 -8.49
CA TRP A 136 2.18 -2.05 -9.53
C TRP A 136 2.82 -1.29 -10.68
N CYS A 137 2.61 -1.78 -11.90
CA CYS A 137 2.93 -1.06 -13.14
C CYS A 137 1.69 -0.96 -14.04
N ARG A 138 1.78 -0.18 -15.12
CA ARG A 138 0.75 -0.19 -16.16
C ARG A 138 0.63 -1.62 -16.73
N GLY A 139 -0.42 -2.34 -16.32
CA GLY A 139 -0.69 -3.74 -16.70
C GLY A 139 -0.77 -4.77 -15.56
N GLY A 140 -0.45 -4.44 -14.30
CA GLY A 140 -0.77 -5.31 -13.15
C GLY A 140 0.01 -5.07 -11.84
N ASN A 141 -0.41 -5.77 -10.77
CA ASN A 141 0.08 -5.65 -9.38
C ASN A 141 0.42 -7.01 -8.73
N THR A 142 1.48 -7.09 -7.90
CA THR A 142 1.94 -8.29 -7.15
C THR A 142 2.60 -7.88 -5.81
N GLY A 143 2.42 -8.63 -4.69
CA GLY A 143 2.88 -8.16 -3.37
C GLY A 143 2.90 -9.18 -2.22
N GLY A 144 3.05 -8.72 -0.98
CA GLY A 144 2.97 -9.54 0.24
C GLY A 144 2.26 -8.81 1.39
N PHE A 145 2.14 -9.46 2.54
CA PHE A 145 1.57 -8.95 3.79
C PHE A 145 2.36 -9.55 4.97
N SER A 146 2.21 -9.05 6.19
CA SER A 146 2.89 -9.63 7.37
C SER A 146 1.90 -9.81 8.51
N SER A 147 2.13 -10.79 9.40
CA SER A 147 1.27 -10.99 10.56
C SER A 147 1.13 -9.70 11.38
N PRO A 148 -0.01 -9.48 12.07
CA PRO A 148 -0.26 -8.25 12.81
C PRO A 148 0.82 -7.89 13.83
N LYS A 149 1.53 -8.88 14.40
CA LYS A 149 2.64 -8.66 15.35
C LYS A 149 4.03 -8.59 14.69
N GLN A 150 4.09 -8.39 13.37
CA GLN A 150 5.31 -8.39 12.54
C GLN A 150 6.22 -9.64 12.62
N GLY A 151 5.80 -10.69 13.33
CA GLY A 151 6.64 -11.86 13.62
C GLY A 151 6.89 -12.79 12.43
N THR A 152 5.99 -12.80 11.45
CA THR A 152 6.05 -13.67 10.25
C THR A 152 5.55 -12.90 9.04
N PHE A 153 6.34 -12.89 7.95
CA PHE A 153 5.92 -12.30 6.68
C PHE A 153 5.29 -13.36 5.78
N TYR A 154 4.19 -13.00 5.14
CA TYR A 154 3.56 -13.79 4.10
C TYR A 154 3.75 -13.10 2.74
N HIS A 155 4.44 -13.77 1.83
CA HIS A 155 4.62 -13.24 0.49
C HIS A 155 3.60 -13.84 -0.46
N TYR A 156 2.86 -13.02 -1.22
CA TYR A 156 2.00 -13.55 -2.28
C TYR A 156 2.82 -13.77 -3.56
N ASN A 157 2.38 -14.72 -4.36
CA ASN A 157 2.79 -14.96 -5.74
C ASN A 157 1.65 -14.69 -6.74
N ASP A 158 0.57 -14.09 -6.26
CA ASP A 158 -0.59 -13.76 -7.07
C ASP A 158 -0.29 -12.60 -8.03
N PHE A 159 -1.07 -12.51 -9.11
CA PHE A 159 -0.92 -11.46 -10.12
C PHE A 159 -2.28 -10.90 -10.48
N TRP A 160 -2.44 -9.60 -10.35
CA TRP A 160 -3.73 -8.92 -10.47
C TRP A 160 -3.69 -7.84 -11.54
N TYR A 161 -4.83 -7.59 -12.15
CA TYR A 161 -5.10 -6.52 -13.09
C TYR A 161 -6.25 -5.67 -12.55
N LEU A 162 -6.11 -4.35 -12.60
CA LEU A 162 -7.20 -3.41 -12.41
C LEU A 162 -7.55 -2.81 -13.76
N ASP A 163 -8.81 -2.89 -14.17
CA ASP A 163 -9.30 -2.06 -15.27
C ASP A 163 -9.44 -0.62 -14.78
N PRO A 164 -8.67 0.34 -15.31
CA PRO A 164 -8.69 1.71 -14.82
C PRO A 164 -9.99 2.46 -15.14
N SER A 165 -10.81 1.94 -16.08
CA SER A 165 -12.07 2.55 -16.50
C SER A 165 -13.23 2.07 -15.63
N THR A 166 -13.36 0.75 -15.44
CA THR A 166 -14.42 0.16 -14.60
C THR A 166 -14.05 0.06 -13.13
N LYS A 167 -12.76 0.22 -12.80
CA LYS A 167 -12.18 0.01 -11.47
C LYS A 167 -12.38 -1.42 -10.92
N GLU A 168 -12.57 -2.37 -11.82
CA GLU A 168 -12.73 -3.78 -11.49
C GLU A 168 -11.37 -4.48 -11.39
N TRP A 169 -11.18 -5.21 -10.30
CA TRP A 169 -10.04 -6.10 -10.14
C TRP A 169 -10.31 -7.47 -10.76
N ALA A 170 -9.30 -8.01 -11.43
CA ALA A 170 -9.29 -9.38 -11.93
C ALA A 170 -7.96 -10.05 -11.59
N ARG A 171 -8.02 -11.24 -11.00
CA ARG A 171 -6.84 -12.08 -10.83
C ARG A 171 -6.45 -12.65 -12.19
N LEU A 172 -5.22 -12.41 -12.60
CA LEU A 172 -4.67 -12.98 -13.83
C LEU A 172 -4.12 -14.37 -13.54
N GLU A 173 -4.85 -15.38 -13.99
CA GLU A 173 -4.31 -16.74 -14.06
C GLU A 173 -3.21 -16.80 -15.12
N THR A 174 -2.06 -17.35 -14.76
CA THR A 174 -0.92 -17.43 -15.66
C THR A 174 -0.63 -18.87 -15.99
N LYS A 175 -0.41 -19.15 -17.29
CA LYS A 175 -0.07 -20.51 -17.72
C LYS A 175 1.40 -20.79 -17.42
N GLY A 176 1.68 -21.95 -16.83
CA GLY A 176 3.04 -22.40 -16.55
C GLY A 176 3.58 -21.85 -15.23
N LYS A 177 4.92 -21.79 -15.12
CA LYS A 177 5.59 -21.32 -13.89
C LYS A 177 5.63 -19.80 -13.87
N GLY A 178 5.08 -19.19 -12.82
CA GLY A 178 5.20 -17.77 -12.52
C GLY A 178 6.38 -17.46 -11.59
N PRO A 179 6.62 -16.16 -11.31
CA PRO A 179 7.56 -15.75 -10.28
C PRO A 179 7.19 -16.35 -8.91
N PRO A 180 8.16 -16.81 -8.11
CA PRO A 180 7.88 -17.18 -6.72
C PRO A 180 7.44 -15.96 -5.91
N ALA A 181 6.77 -16.26 -4.79
CA ALA A 181 6.28 -15.28 -3.82
C ALA A 181 7.39 -14.34 -3.35
N ARG A 182 7.12 -13.03 -3.26
CA ARG A 182 8.13 -12.02 -2.92
C ARG A 182 7.50 -10.68 -2.50
N SER A 183 8.28 -9.86 -1.79
CA SER A 183 7.99 -8.44 -1.54
C SER A 183 9.16 -7.55 -1.95
N GLY A 184 8.93 -6.24 -2.07
CA GLY A 184 9.97 -5.25 -2.34
C GLY A 184 10.65 -5.37 -3.71
N HIS A 185 10.10 -6.21 -4.59
CA HIS A 185 10.45 -6.25 -6.01
C HIS A 185 9.92 -5.01 -6.71
N ARG A 186 10.36 -4.80 -7.95
CA ARG A 186 9.82 -3.72 -8.78
C ARG A 186 9.36 -4.27 -10.11
N MET A 187 8.28 -3.65 -10.59
CA MET A 187 7.69 -3.94 -11.88
C MET A 187 7.72 -2.71 -12.76
N THR A 188 7.98 -2.92 -14.04
CA THR A 188 7.85 -1.90 -15.07
C THR A 188 7.33 -2.54 -16.35
N TYR A 189 7.10 -1.75 -17.38
CA TYR A 189 6.58 -2.22 -18.65
C TYR A 189 7.48 -1.82 -19.80
N TYR A 190 7.46 -2.64 -20.85
CA TYR A 190 8.08 -2.34 -22.13
C TYR A 190 7.23 -2.92 -23.24
N LYS A 191 6.61 -2.06 -24.05
CA LYS A 191 5.68 -2.47 -25.12
C LYS A 191 4.57 -3.37 -24.54
N ASN A 192 4.44 -4.60 -25.03
CA ASN A 192 3.48 -5.61 -24.59
C ASN A 192 4.01 -6.52 -23.47
N TYR A 193 5.12 -6.16 -22.83
CA TYR A 193 5.75 -6.95 -21.78
C TYR A 193 5.70 -6.22 -20.43
N ILE A 194 5.37 -6.98 -19.38
CA ILE A 194 5.59 -6.56 -18.00
C ILE A 194 6.86 -7.23 -17.51
N ILE A 195 7.71 -6.46 -16.85
CA ILE A 195 9.04 -6.86 -16.40
C ILE A 195 9.06 -6.80 -14.88
N LEU A 196 9.42 -7.90 -14.24
CA LEU A 196 9.60 -8.00 -12.80
C LEU A 196 11.04 -8.38 -12.50
N PHE A 197 11.68 -7.68 -11.56
CA PHE A 197 13.03 -8.00 -11.12
C PHE A 197 13.15 -7.94 -9.59
N GLY A 198 14.02 -8.79 -9.05
CA GLY A 198 14.49 -8.70 -7.66
C GLY A 198 13.40 -8.90 -6.62
N GLY A 199 13.53 -8.17 -5.51
CA GLY A 199 12.73 -8.30 -4.30
C GLY A 199 13.40 -9.17 -3.25
N PHE A 200 12.64 -9.56 -2.25
CA PHE A 200 13.10 -10.47 -1.20
C PHE A 200 11.99 -11.43 -0.78
N GLN A 201 12.42 -12.52 -0.18
CA GLN A 201 11.61 -13.46 0.58
C GLN A 201 12.13 -13.41 2.00
N ASP A 202 11.29 -13.01 2.92
CA ASP A 202 11.57 -13.09 4.34
C ASP A 202 10.91 -14.34 4.90
N THR A 203 11.71 -15.20 5.50
CA THR A 203 11.20 -16.28 6.34
C THR A 203 11.49 -15.89 7.78
N SER A 204 10.78 -16.46 8.74
CA SER A 204 11.00 -16.19 10.17
C SER A 204 12.46 -16.45 10.62
N GLN A 205 13.28 -17.12 9.80
CA GLN A 205 14.69 -17.42 10.06
C GLN A 205 15.66 -16.55 9.25
N GLN A 206 15.34 -16.15 8.02
CA GLN A 206 16.27 -15.41 7.15
C GLN A 206 15.57 -14.62 6.05
N THR A 207 16.02 -13.38 5.84
CA THR A 207 15.71 -12.60 4.64
C THR A 207 16.64 -12.97 3.47
N LYS A 208 16.05 -13.43 2.36
CA LYS A 208 16.73 -13.77 1.10
C LYS A 208 16.36 -12.77 0.01
N TYR A 209 17.33 -11.96 -0.40
CA TYR A 209 17.19 -11.08 -1.57
C TYR A 209 17.25 -11.88 -2.87
N LEU A 210 16.44 -11.47 -3.84
CA LEU A 210 16.29 -12.09 -5.14
C LEU A 210 16.98 -11.25 -6.24
N GLN A 211 17.39 -11.92 -7.31
CA GLN A 211 18.03 -11.32 -8.51
C GLN A 211 17.50 -11.95 -9.80
N ASP A 212 16.38 -12.66 -9.72
CA ASP A 212 15.74 -13.27 -10.87
C ASP A 212 14.95 -12.21 -11.66
N LEU A 213 14.86 -12.46 -12.96
CA LEU A 213 14.13 -11.64 -13.91
C LEU A 213 12.94 -12.45 -14.43
N TRP A 214 11.77 -11.84 -14.44
CA TRP A 214 10.55 -12.44 -14.97
C TRP A 214 9.91 -11.49 -15.97
N ILE A 215 9.44 -12.06 -17.07
CA ILE A 215 8.77 -11.32 -18.13
C ILE A 215 7.40 -11.93 -18.35
N TYR A 216 6.37 -11.10 -18.28
CA TYR A 216 5.03 -11.48 -18.64
C TYR A 216 4.73 -10.95 -20.04
N ASP A 217 4.36 -11.85 -20.94
CA ASP A 217 3.89 -11.50 -22.27
C ASP A 217 2.38 -11.26 -22.20
N CYS A 218 1.94 -10.00 -22.31
CA CYS A 218 0.53 -9.62 -22.24
C CYS A 218 -0.30 -10.15 -23.42
N SER A 219 0.33 -10.60 -24.50
CA SER A 219 -0.36 -11.20 -25.64
C SER A 219 -0.56 -12.71 -25.48
N LYS A 220 0.38 -13.38 -24.82
CA LYS A 220 0.32 -14.83 -24.55
C LYS A 220 -0.28 -15.16 -23.19
N TYR A 221 -0.39 -14.18 -22.30
CA TYR A 221 -0.82 -14.32 -20.91
C TYR A 221 0.05 -15.32 -20.13
N THR A 222 1.36 -15.27 -20.36
CA THR A 222 2.33 -16.21 -19.78
C THR A 222 3.53 -15.49 -19.20
N TRP A 223 3.92 -15.90 -17.99
CA TRP A 223 5.24 -15.60 -17.44
C TRP A 223 6.30 -16.50 -18.07
N TYR A 224 7.50 -15.95 -18.24
CA TYR A 224 8.69 -16.75 -18.48
C TYR A 224 9.90 -16.12 -17.80
N ASN A 225 10.82 -16.97 -17.38
CA ASN A 225 12.13 -16.59 -16.87
C ASN A 225 13.14 -16.66 -18.03
N PRO A 226 13.65 -15.52 -18.55
CA PRO A 226 14.59 -15.55 -19.66
C PRO A 226 15.92 -16.17 -19.26
N MET A 227 16.35 -17.17 -20.03
CA MET A 227 17.69 -17.73 -19.88
C MET A 227 18.73 -16.75 -20.42
N LEU A 228 19.42 -16.08 -19.51
CA LEU A 228 20.53 -15.21 -19.86
C LEU A 228 21.80 -16.04 -20.11
N PRO A 229 22.69 -15.62 -21.02
CA PRO A 229 23.97 -16.30 -21.25
C PRO A 229 24.77 -16.43 -19.93
N PRO A 230 25.41 -17.59 -19.64
CA PRO A 230 26.11 -17.80 -18.36
C PRO A 230 27.18 -16.76 -18.03
N ALA A 231 27.83 -16.19 -19.05
CA ALA A 231 28.86 -15.16 -18.92
C ALA A 231 28.30 -13.72 -18.90
N SER A 232 26.98 -13.54 -18.93
CA SER A 232 26.37 -12.20 -18.92
C SER A 232 26.45 -11.58 -17.52
N GLN A 233 26.88 -10.32 -17.47
CA GLN A 233 26.79 -9.52 -16.25
C GLN A 233 25.32 -9.24 -15.94
N LYS A 234 24.95 -9.24 -14.66
CA LYS A 234 23.61 -8.93 -14.18
C LYS A 234 23.67 -8.20 -12.84
N PRO A 235 22.63 -7.45 -12.45
CA PRO A 235 22.58 -6.85 -11.13
C PRO A 235 22.55 -7.92 -10.02
N ASP A 236 23.22 -7.63 -8.91
CA ASP A 236 23.15 -8.43 -7.69
C ASP A 236 21.75 -8.42 -7.06
N SER A 237 21.49 -9.34 -6.14
CA SER A 237 20.21 -9.42 -5.43
C SER A 237 19.91 -8.18 -4.60
N ARG A 238 18.68 -7.69 -4.73
CA ARG A 238 18.27 -6.40 -4.16
C ARG A 238 16.75 -6.20 -4.14
N SER A 239 16.30 -5.34 -3.24
CA SER A 239 14.94 -4.78 -3.17
C SER A 239 14.98 -3.25 -3.23
N SER A 240 13.81 -2.61 -3.23
CA SER A 240 13.66 -1.15 -3.02
C SER A 240 14.51 -0.26 -3.95
N PHE A 241 14.83 -0.76 -5.15
CA PHE A 241 15.54 -0.02 -6.20
C PHE A 241 14.58 0.80 -7.06
N SER A 242 15.11 1.71 -7.87
CA SER A 242 14.32 2.39 -8.90
C SER A 242 14.34 1.59 -10.20
N PHE A 243 13.15 1.29 -10.75
CA PHE A 243 13.00 0.54 -11.99
C PHE A 243 12.06 1.25 -12.94
N LEU A 244 12.62 1.91 -13.96
CA LEU A 244 11.89 2.83 -14.83
C LEU A 244 11.79 2.28 -16.26
N PRO A 245 10.69 2.55 -16.98
CA PRO A 245 10.55 2.18 -18.38
C PRO A 245 11.57 2.93 -19.23
N HIS A 246 12.07 2.27 -20.27
CA HIS A 246 13.06 2.82 -21.19
C HIS A 246 12.73 2.42 -22.64
N GLU A 247 13.12 3.23 -23.63
CA GLU A 247 12.82 2.95 -25.05
C GLU A 247 13.36 1.60 -25.55
N ALA A 248 14.44 1.12 -24.93
CA ALA A 248 15.06 -0.17 -25.24
C ALA A 248 14.64 -1.33 -24.31
N GLY A 249 13.80 -1.08 -23.29
CA GLY A 249 13.45 -2.05 -22.25
C GLY A 249 13.19 -1.35 -20.91
N ALA A 250 14.11 -1.51 -19.95
CA ALA A 250 13.99 -0.90 -18.63
C ALA A 250 15.35 -0.46 -18.07
N VAL A 251 15.36 0.54 -17.19
CA VAL A 251 16.57 0.98 -16.50
C VAL A 251 16.43 0.80 -14.98
N LEU A 252 17.46 0.22 -14.36
CA LEU A 252 17.56 -0.02 -12.93
C LEU A 252 18.63 0.90 -12.33
N LEU A 253 18.31 1.48 -11.18
CA LEU A 253 19.25 2.24 -10.38
C LEU A 253 19.14 1.88 -8.89
N GLY A 254 20.29 1.57 -8.31
CA GLY A 254 20.47 1.41 -6.86
C GLY A 254 19.72 0.21 -6.27
N GLY A 255 19.20 0.39 -5.06
CA GLY A 255 18.52 -0.65 -4.29
C GLY A 255 19.19 -0.93 -2.95
N TYR A 256 18.56 -1.80 -2.17
CA TYR A 256 19.04 -2.25 -0.87
C TYR A 256 19.17 -3.76 -0.85
N SER A 257 20.16 -4.25 -0.09
CA SER A 257 20.29 -5.67 0.24
C SER A 257 21.07 -5.82 1.54
N ARG A 258 21.00 -7.00 2.15
CA ARG A 258 21.92 -7.39 3.22
C ARG A 258 22.87 -8.47 2.71
N VAL A 259 24.16 -8.25 2.86
CA VAL A 259 25.21 -9.15 2.39
C VAL A 259 25.99 -9.74 3.55
N LYS A 260 26.36 -11.02 3.43
CA LYS A 260 27.20 -11.69 4.41
C LYS A 260 28.60 -11.06 4.38
N ALA A 261 29.02 -10.46 5.49
CA ALA A 261 30.36 -9.95 5.69
C ALA A 261 31.04 -10.75 6.80
N THR A 262 32.28 -11.17 6.54
CA THR A 262 33.15 -11.77 7.57
C THR A 262 33.83 -10.64 8.32
N THR A 263 33.38 -10.35 9.53
CA THR A 263 34.05 -9.41 10.44
C THR A 263 35.01 -10.18 11.35
N SER A 264 36.28 -9.76 11.36
CA SER A 264 37.24 -10.22 12.37
C SER A 264 36.90 -9.57 13.70
N VAL A 265 36.69 -10.38 14.75
CA VAL A 265 36.49 -9.88 16.10
C VAL A 265 37.81 -9.25 16.57
N GLY A 266 37.79 -7.95 16.88
CA GLY A 266 38.96 -7.15 17.28
C GLY A 266 39.57 -6.36 16.12
N GLY A 267 39.61 -5.03 16.23
CA GLY A 267 40.10 -4.07 15.24
C GLY A 267 41.59 -4.14 14.86
N LYS A 268 42.25 -5.28 15.01
CA LYS A 268 43.58 -5.55 14.46
C LYS A 268 43.56 -6.94 13.85
N GLN A 269 44.10 -7.06 12.62
CA GLN A 269 44.33 -8.32 11.92
C GLN A 269 45.21 -9.27 12.75
N MET A 270 44.61 -9.99 13.69
CA MET A 270 45.22 -11.14 14.33
C MET A 270 44.78 -12.37 13.54
N LYS A 271 45.74 -12.98 12.83
CA LYS A 271 45.55 -14.28 12.18
C LYS A 271 45.18 -15.31 13.25
N GLY A 272 43.89 -15.68 13.32
CA GLY A 272 43.42 -16.79 14.15
C GLY A 272 42.10 -16.56 14.92
N GLY A 273 41.51 -15.36 14.89
CA GLY A 273 40.24 -15.10 15.57
C GLY A 273 39.03 -15.78 14.91
N ALA A 274 38.09 -16.28 15.71
CA ALA A 274 36.83 -16.87 15.24
C ALA A 274 36.08 -15.87 14.35
N GLN A 275 35.85 -16.23 13.08
CA GLN A 275 35.11 -15.40 12.15
C GLN A 275 33.61 -15.48 12.47
N ARG A 276 33.02 -14.37 12.92
CA ARG A 276 31.56 -14.23 12.96
C ARG A 276 31.07 -13.76 11.58
N MET A 277 30.09 -14.47 11.02
CA MET A 277 29.37 -14.08 9.81
C MET A 277 28.25 -13.13 10.21
N THR A 278 28.39 -11.85 9.87
CA THR A 278 27.39 -10.83 10.18
C THR A 278 26.78 -10.30 8.88
N MET A 279 25.47 -10.05 8.87
CA MET A 279 24.77 -9.49 7.71
C MET A 279 24.94 -7.96 7.71
N LYS A 280 25.71 -7.43 6.76
CA LYS A 280 25.92 -5.99 6.62
C LYS A 280 24.90 -5.38 5.65
N PRO A 281 24.24 -4.26 5.99
CA PRO A 281 23.43 -3.52 5.02
C PRO A 281 24.28 -3.00 3.85
N MET A 282 23.74 -3.05 2.64
CA MET A 282 24.41 -2.58 1.42
C MET A 282 23.43 -1.79 0.56
N VAL A 283 23.71 -0.50 0.42
CA VAL A 283 23.02 0.41 -0.50
C VAL A 283 23.73 0.37 -1.86
N HIS A 284 23.04 -0.15 -2.86
CA HIS A 284 23.52 -0.23 -4.23
C HIS A 284 23.48 1.16 -4.89
N GLN A 285 24.47 1.46 -5.74
CA GLN A 285 24.56 2.73 -6.49
C GLN A 285 24.82 2.53 -7.99
N ASP A 286 24.90 1.26 -8.40
CA ASP A 286 25.11 0.86 -9.78
C ASP A 286 23.84 1.08 -10.62
N THR A 287 24.07 1.23 -11.92
CA THR A 287 23.03 1.48 -12.91
C THR A 287 23.10 0.42 -13.98
N TRP A 288 21.94 -0.13 -14.33
CA TRP A 288 21.83 -1.18 -15.35
C TRP A 288 20.76 -0.84 -16.36
N LEU A 289 21.02 -1.16 -17.63
CA LEU A 289 20.02 -1.13 -18.69
C LEU A 289 19.64 -2.57 -19.04
N LEU A 290 18.36 -2.90 -18.92
CA LEU A 290 17.78 -4.11 -19.47
C LEU A 290 17.37 -3.83 -20.91
N ARG A 291 18.10 -4.41 -21.87
CA ARG A 291 17.75 -4.34 -23.28
C ARG A 291 16.87 -5.51 -23.66
N ILE A 292 15.71 -5.22 -24.24
CA ILE A 292 14.77 -6.21 -24.76
C ILE A 292 14.63 -5.98 -26.27
N THR A 293 15.14 -6.94 -27.03
CA THR A 293 15.06 -6.94 -28.50
C THR A 293 13.93 -7.88 -28.92
N PRO A 294 12.85 -7.36 -29.51
CA PRO A 294 11.77 -8.20 -30.03
C PRO A 294 12.30 -9.22 -31.06
N PRO A 295 11.64 -10.38 -31.22
CA PRO A 295 11.95 -11.30 -32.31
C PRO A 295 11.85 -10.60 -33.67
N ALA A 296 12.62 -11.06 -34.65
CA ALA A 296 12.50 -10.59 -36.03
C ALA A 296 11.11 -10.90 -36.59
N ALA A 297 10.65 -10.11 -37.58
CA ALA A 297 9.29 -10.24 -38.12
C ALA A 297 9.04 -11.59 -38.84
N ASP A 298 10.10 -12.25 -39.28
CA ASP A 298 10.12 -13.58 -39.89
C ASP A 298 10.31 -14.73 -38.86
N ALA A 299 10.47 -14.40 -37.59
CA ALA A 299 10.66 -15.40 -36.54
C ALA A 299 9.36 -16.20 -36.28
N PRO A 300 9.47 -17.46 -35.83
CA PRO A 300 8.31 -18.26 -35.45
C PRO A 300 7.45 -17.56 -34.40
N ALA A 301 6.13 -17.77 -34.39
CA ALA A 301 5.23 -17.19 -33.38
C ALA A 301 5.58 -17.58 -31.93
N SER A 302 6.32 -18.68 -31.75
CA SER A 302 6.85 -19.12 -30.45
C SER A 302 8.12 -18.39 -30.02
N ALA A 303 8.75 -17.59 -30.88
CA ALA A 303 9.97 -16.88 -30.56
C ALA A 303 9.76 -15.89 -29.39
N THR A 304 10.68 -15.93 -28.44
CA THR A 304 10.73 -15.02 -27.30
C THR A 304 11.73 -13.89 -27.58
N PRO A 305 11.54 -12.69 -27.01
CA PRO A 305 12.47 -11.59 -27.21
C PRO A 305 13.82 -11.93 -26.58
N THR A 306 14.89 -11.42 -27.19
CA THR A 306 16.25 -11.54 -26.65
C THR A 306 16.47 -10.49 -25.58
N ILE A 307 16.97 -10.91 -24.42
CA ILE A 307 17.11 -10.06 -23.23
C ILE A 307 18.56 -10.03 -22.77
N ARG A 308 19.06 -8.84 -22.45
CA ARG A 308 20.43 -8.63 -21.98
C ARG A 308 20.50 -7.49 -20.97
N TRP A 309 21.27 -7.70 -19.91
CA TRP A 309 21.70 -6.62 -19.01
C TRP A 309 22.98 -5.96 -19.52
N GLU A 310 23.01 -4.64 -19.43
CA GLU A 310 24.16 -3.79 -19.77
C GLU A 310 24.48 -2.91 -18.55
N ARG A 311 25.64 -3.15 -17.92
CA ARG A 311 26.10 -2.29 -16.81
C ARG A 311 26.46 -0.92 -17.36
N ARG A 312 25.98 0.12 -16.71
CA ARG A 312 26.29 1.52 -17.06
C ARG A 312 27.30 2.09 -16.07
N LYS A 313 27.94 3.18 -16.48
CA LYS A 313 28.82 3.95 -15.58
C LYS A 313 28.01 4.50 -14.40
N LYS A 314 28.68 4.85 -13.31
CA LYS A 314 28.02 5.55 -12.18
C LYS A 314 27.36 6.85 -12.70
N PRO A 315 26.14 7.18 -12.27
CA PRO A 315 25.48 8.41 -12.69
C PRO A 315 26.30 9.64 -12.31
N ALA A 316 26.36 10.62 -13.21
CA ALA A 316 26.98 11.90 -12.91
C ALA A 316 26.08 12.73 -11.96
N ASN A 317 26.69 13.45 -11.03
CA ASN A 317 26.02 14.30 -10.03
C ASN A 317 24.99 13.57 -9.16
N ALA A 318 25.17 12.27 -8.93
CA ALA A 318 24.29 11.50 -8.06
C ALA A 318 24.23 12.10 -6.64
N PRO A 319 23.09 11.96 -5.92
CA PRO A 319 22.98 12.38 -4.54
C PRO A 319 24.11 11.79 -3.68
N ASN A 320 24.66 12.64 -2.81
CA ASN A 320 25.70 12.30 -1.85
C ASN A 320 25.28 12.90 -0.49
N PRO A 321 25.19 12.11 0.59
CA PRO A 321 25.52 10.69 0.68
C PRO A 321 24.53 9.77 -0.07
N PRO A 322 24.87 8.48 -0.28
CA PRO A 322 23.99 7.50 -0.92
C PRO A 322 22.77 7.19 -0.08
N ARG A 323 21.60 7.07 -0.71
CA ARG A 323 20.32 6.98 0.00
C ARG A 323 19.56 5.71 -0.35
N ALA A 324 18.97 5.09 0.67
CA ALA A 324 17.95 4.06 0.54
C ALA A 324 16.54 4.69 0.55
N GLY A 325 15.53 3.90 0.19
CA GLY A 325 14.12 4.31 0.26
C GLY A 325 13.73 5.51 -0.61
N ALA A 326 14.48 5.80 -1.68
CA ALA A 326 14.20 6.93 -2.57
C ALA A 326 13.87 6.43 -3.99
N THR A 327 12.73 5.76 -4.13
CA THR A 327 12.30 5.21 -5.42
C THR A 327 11.69 6.28 -6.32
N MET A 328 11.97 6.18 -7.62
CA MET A 328 11.64 7.24 -8.57
C MET A 328 10.32 7.02 -9.31
N ALA A 329 9.66 8.12 -9.68
CA ALA A 329 8.58 8.13 -10.67
C ALA A 329 9.13 8.47 -12.07
N TYR A 330 8.60 7.82 -13.11
CA TYR A 330 9.00 8.11 -14.49
C TYR A 330 8.31 9.36 -15.03
N HIS A 331 9.07 10.22 -15.70
CA HIS A 331 8.57 11.40 -16.40
C HIS A 331 9.41 11.73 -17.63
N LYS A 332 8.86 11.50 -18.84
CA LYS A 332 9.44 11.93 -20.12
C LYS A 332 10.95 11.63 -20.27
N GLY A 333 11.38 10.39 -20.00
CA GLY A 333 12.79 9.98 -20.07
C GLY A 333 13.64 10.39 -18.85
N ARG A 334 12.98 10.75 -17.75
CA ARG A 334 13.62 11.10 -16.47
C ARG A 334 13.01 10.28 -15.33
N GLY A 335 13.82 9.98 -14.32
CA GLY A 335 13.35 9.52 -13.02
C GLY A 335 13.31 10.68 -12.04
N ILE A 336 12.16 10.96 -11.46
CA ILE A 336 12.00 11.98 -10.42
C ILE A 336 12.17 11.30 -9.06
N MET A 337 13.15 11.75 -8.29
CA MET A 337 13.54 11.22 -6.99
C MET A 337 13.26 12.27 -5.92
N PHE A 338 12.62 11.87 -4.84
CA PHE A 338 12.38 12.72 -3.67
C PHE A 338 12.82 11.99 -2.40
N GLY A 339 13.50 12.72 -1.52
CA GLY A 339 13.87 12.29 -0.18
C GLY A 339 14.89 11.15 -0.10
N GLY A 340 14.60 10.19 0.78
CA GLY A 340 15.45 9.03 1.10
C GLY A 340 16.13 9.14 2.46
N VAL A 341 16.80 8.05 2.85
CA VAL A 341 17.50 7.92 4.13
C VAL A 341 18.95 7.43 3.92
N HIS A 342 19.87 7.92 4.75
CA HIS A 342 21.25 7.47 4.82
C HIS A 342 21.60 7.06 6.26
N ASP A 343 21.94 5.78 6.46
CA ASP A 343 22.51 5.29 7.72
C ASP A 343 23.92 5.89 7.93
N VAL A 344 24.09 6.65 9.01
CA VAL A 344 25.38 7.30 9.36
C VAL A 344 26.17 6.40 10.32
N GLU A 345 25.54 5.92 11.40
CA GLU A 345 26.18 5.06 12.39
C GLU A 345 25.38 3.76 12.59
N LEU A 346 26.08 2.63 12.57
CA LEU A 346 25.57 1.32 12.95
C LEU A 346 26.31 0.93 14.23
N SER A 347 25.82 1.39 15.38
CA SER A 347 26.35 0.98 16.69
C SER A 347 25.67 -0.32 17.15
N GLU A 348 26.17 -0.94 18.23
CA GLU A 348 25.45 -2.07 18.85
C GLU A 348 24.16 -1.62 19.57
N GLU A 349 24.01 -0.31 19.84
CA GLU A 349 22.89 0.27 20.58
C GLU A 349 21.82 0.94 19.68
N GLY A 350 22.12 1.21 18.40
CA GLY A 350 21.16 1.86 17.51
C GLY A 350 21.67 2.11 16.08
N ILE A 351 20.78 2.65 15.24
CA ILE A 351 21.11 3.08 13.88
C ILE A 351 20.72 4.54 13.71
N ASP A 352 21.71 5.43 13.65
CA ASP A 352 21.49 6.85 13.35
C ASP A 352 21.33 7.06 11.86
N SER A 353 20.27 7.79 11.50
CA SER A 353 19.81 7.93 10.12
C SER A 353 19.54 9.37 9.73
N GLU A 354 20.17 9.80 8.65
CA GLU A 354 19.95 11.12 8.06
C GLU A 354 18.85 11.00 6.99
N PHE A 355 17.74 11.72 7.19
CA PHE A 355 16.63 11.78 6.23
C PHE A 355 16.74 13.01 5.34
N PHE A 356 16.25 12.90 4.11
CA PHE A 356 16.32 13.99 3.14
C PHE A 356 14.93 14.39 2.63
N ASN A 357 14.80 15.63 2.17
CA ASN A 357 13.63 16.17 1.46
C ASN A 357 14.02 16.78 0.09
N THR A 358 15.18 16.42 -0.44
CA THR A 358 15.69 17.01 -1.69
C THR A 358 15.08 16.32 -2.92
N LEU A 359 14.77 17.13 -3.94
CA LEU A 359 14.17 16.68 -5.20
C LEU A 359 15.21 16.66 -6.32
N TYR A 360 15.30 15.55 -7.05
CA TYR A 360 16.20 15.39 -8.19
C TYR A 360 15.48 14.82 -9.41
N ALA A 361 15.92 15.23 -10.59
CA ALA A 361 15.60 14.58 -11.85
C ALA A 361 16.83 13.84 -12.40
N TRP A 362 16.74 12.53 -12.54
CA TRP A 362 17.74 11.71 -13.19
C TRP A 362 17.38 11.49 -14.66
N ASN A 363 18.16 12.02 -15.59
CA ASN A 363 17.96 11.73 -17.01
C ASN A 363 18.49 10.32 -17.31
N THR A 364 17.60 9.43 -17.79
CA THR A 364 17.93 8.02 -17.98
C THR A 364 18.95 7.84 -19.11
N ASP A 365 18.86 8.60 -20.20
CA ASP A 365 19.76 8.43 -21.36
C ASP A 365 21.16 8.96 -21.10
N ARG A 366 21.26 10.17 -20.54
CA ARG A 366 22.54 10.83 -20.20
C ARG A 366 23.16 10.29 -18.92
N ASN A 367 22.39 9.51 -18.15
CA ASN A 367 22.77 8.98 -16.85
C ASN A 367 23.32 10.06 -15.90
N ARG A 368 22.55 11.14 -15.75
CA ARG A 368 22.96 12.34 -15.01
C ARG A 368 21.81 12.88 -14.18
N PHE A 369 22.11 13.21 -12.94
CA PHE A 369 21.19 13.86 -12.01
C PHE A 369 21.23 15.38 -12.15
N PHE A 370 20.07 15.98 -11.97
CA PHE A 370 19.85 17.42 -11.92
C PHE A 370 19.04 17.74 -10.66
N PRO A 371 19.55 18.56 -9.73
CA PRO A 371 18.76 19.01 -8.60
C PRO A 371 17.60 19.88 -9.12
N LEU A 372 16.40 19.65 -8.57
CA LEU A 372 15.22 20.45 -8.84
C LEU A 372 14.93 21.34 -7.64
N SER A 373 15.18 22.64 -7.80
CA SER A 373 14.90 23.65 -6.77
C SER A 373 13.66 24.45 -7.14
N LEU A 374 12.85 24.77 -6.13
CA LEU A 374 11.67 25.61 -6.29
C LEU A 374 12.08 27.02 -6.75
N ARG A 375 11.29 27.59 -7.65
CA ARG A 375 11.48 28.91 -8.23
C ARG A 375 10.45 29.85 -7.63
N ARG A 376 10.90 30.78 -6.80
CA ARG A 376 10.02 31.84 -6.31
C ARG A 376 9.60 32.74 -7.48
N PRO A 377 8.32 33.14 -7.58
CA PRO A 377 7.90 34.19 -8.48
C PRO A 377 8.79 35.40 -8.26
N ARG A 378 9.43 35.91 -9.32
CA ARG A 378 10.17 37.17 -9.20
C ARG A 378 9.17 38.24 -8.81
N ALA A 379 9.27 38.73 -7.57
CA ALA A 379 8.65 39.99 -7.20
C ALA A 379 9.08 41.01 -8.26
N GLN A 380 8.14 41.72 -8.88
CA GLN A 380 8.47 42.85 -9.73
C GLN A 380 9.25 43.84 -8.85
N GLY A 381 10.58 43.78 -8.94
CA GLY A 381 11.44 44.60 -8.14
C GLY A 381 11.13 46.06 -8.44
N LYS A 382 10.80 46.83 -7.40
CA LYS A 382 11.02 48.27 -7.40
C LYS A 382 12.44 48.48 -7.88
N LYS A 383 12.60 48.96 -9.12
CA LYS A 383 13.91 49.35 -9.66
C LYS A 383 14.49 50.36 -8.68
N GLN A 384 15.56 49.99 -7.98
CA GLN A 384 16.45 50.96 -7.35
C GLN A 384 16.92 51.90 -8.46
N ALA A 385 16.47 53.15 -8.36
CA ALA A 385 16.82 54.21 -9.30
C ALA A 385 18.30 54.55 -9.12
N ASN A 386 19.15 53.93 -9.93
CA ASN A 386 20.51 54.40 -10.13
C ASN A 386 20.47 55.53 -11.16
N GLN A 387 20.95 56.71 -10.75
CA GLN A 387 20.91 57.95 -11.51
C GLN A 387 21.61 57.82 -12.86
N VAL A 388 20.88 58.08 -13.96
CA VAL A 388 21.47 58.63 -15.19
C VAL A 388 20.52 59.68 -15.78
N LYS A 389 21.06 60.89 -15.95
CA LYS A 389 20.41 62.08 -16.49
C LYS A 389 19.94 61.87 -17.94
N SER A 390 18.71 62.24 -18.27
CA SER A 390 18.38 62.94 -19.54
C SER A 390 16.99 63.56 -19.48
N ARG A 391 16.91 64.86 -19.79
CA ARG A 391 15.83 65.83 -19.48
C ARG A 391 14.63 65.82 -20.44
N ASP A 392 14.25 64.69 -21.04
CA ASP A 392 13.25 64.70 -22.13
C ASP A 392 12.11 63.67 -22.03
N ARG A 393 11.86 63.08 -20.85
CA ARG A 393 10.74 62.14 -20.62
C ARG A 393 9.54 62.73 -19.87
N THR A 394 9.70 63.88 -19.23
CA THR A 394 8.69 64.45 -18.33
C THR A 394 7.40 64.85 -19.02
N LYS A 395 7.42 65.13 -20.34
CA LYS A 395 6.21 65.47 -21.10
C LYS A 395 5.37 64.25 -21.51
N ALA A 396 6.02 63.12 -21.78
CA ALA A 396 5.31 61.89 -22.16
C ALA A 396 4.63 61.24 -20.94
N ASP A 397 5.32 61.27 -19.79
CA ASP A 397 4.79 60.71 -18.54
C ASP A 397 3.61 61.54 -18.00
N GLU A 398 3.58 62.86 -18.21
CA GLU A 398 2.48 63.72 -17.77
C GLU A 398 1.20 63.51 -18.61
N GLU A 399 1.35 63.25 -19.91
CA GLU A 399 0.23 62.98 -20.83
C GLU A 399 -0.37 61.58 -20.60
N GLU A 400 0.46 60.59 -20.26
CA GLU A 400 0.03 59.23 -19.90
C GLU A 400 -0.65 59.20 -18.52
N LEU A 401 -0.18 60.01 -17.56
CA LEU A 401 -0.84 60.20 -16.26
C LEU A 401 -2.21 60.88 -16.41
N LEU A 402 -2.32 61.90 -17.27
CA LEU A 402 -3.59 62.57 -17.58
C LEU A 402 -4.59 61.62 -18.26
N GLN A 403 -4.14 60.71 -19.13
CA GLN A 403 -5.00 59.67 -19.73
C GLN A 403 -5.48 58.66 -18.69
N ASN A 404 -4.60 58.22 -17.78
CA ASN A 404 -4.97 57.28 -16.72
C ASN A 404 -5.90 57.91 -15.67
N LEU A 405 -5.76 59.20 -15.38
CA LEU A 405 -6.69 59.94 -14.50
C LEU A 405 -8.08 60.09 -15.13
N LYS A 406 -8.15 60.39 -16.44
CA LYS A 406 -9.43 60.38 -17.18
C LYS A 406 -10.10 59.01 -17.19
N ALA A 407 -9.32 57.94 -17.33
CA ALA A 407 -9.85 56.57 -17.31
C ALA A 407 -10.37 56.16 -15.92
N LEU A 408 -9.78 56.70 -14.85
CA LEU A 408 -10.23 56.47 -13.46
C LEU A 408 -11.46 57.31 -13.09
N GLU A 409 -11.58 58.55 -13.57
CA GLU A 409 -12.80 59.35 -13.42
C GLU A 409 -13.99 58.73 -14.17
N ALA A 410 -13.77 58.18 -15.37
CA ALA A 410 -14.81 57.46 -16.12
C ALA A 410 -15.27 56.17 -15.42
N LYS A 411 -14.42 55.57 -14.58
CA LYS A 411 -14.71 54.31 -13.88
C LYS A 411 -15.23 54.50 -12.45
N LYS A 412 -15.31 55.75 -11.96
CA LYS A 412 -15.74 56.09 -10.60
C LYS A 412 -16.83 57.17 -10.60
N GLY A 413 -17.84 57.01 -11.46
CA GLY A 413 -19.11 57.76 -11.41
C GLY A 413 -20.20 56.92 -10.73
N ILE A 414 -20.66 57.41 -9.57
CA ILE A 414 -21.61 56.81 -8.64
C ILE A 414 -23.07 56.92 -9.13
N ARG A 415 -23.88 55.94 -8.72
CA ARG A 415 -25.36 55.85 -8.72
C ARG A 415 -26.11 57.18 -8.53
N SER A 416 -27.19 57.38 -9.29
CA SER A 416 -28.40 58.06 -8.83
C SER A 416 -29.65 57.25 -9.17
N LEU A 417 -30.62 57.28 -8.26
CA LEU A 417 -31.95 56.68 -8.33
C LEU A 417 -32.86 57.49 -9.28
N ASP A 418 -33.76 56.81 -10.00
CA ASP A 418 -35.23 57.02 -10.01
C ASP A 418 -35.92 56.32 -11.22
N ASP A 419 -37.00 55.59 -10.89
CA ASP A 419 -38.22 55.12 -11.61
C ASP A 419 -38.30 55.06 -13.16
N ASP A 420 -38.69 53.88 -13.71
CA ASP A 420 -40.07 53.55 -14.18
C ASP A 420 -40.11 52.36 -15.20
N ASP A 421 -41.10 51.47 -14.97
CA ASP A 421 -41.80 50.49 -15.81
C ASP A 421 -41.23 49.95 -17.15
N GLU A 422 -41.09 48.61 -17.26
CA GLU A 422 -41.77 47.80 -18.30
C GLU A 422 -41.79 46.28 -17.99
N MET A 423 -42.96 45.65 -18.18
CA MET A 423 -43.29 44.23 -17.96
C MET A 423 -43.10 43.38 -19.24
N GLU A 424 -43.12 42.03 -19.05
CA GLU A 424 -43.29 40.91 -20.02
C GLU A 424 -41.99 40.24 -20.55
N LEU A 425 -41.81 38.91 -20.63
CA LEU A 425 -42.55 37.70 -20.24
C LEU A 425 -41.61 36.45 -20.34
N SER A 426 -41.62 35.60 -19.30
CA SER A 426 -41.38 34.12 -19.23
C SER A 426 -40.40 33.36 -20.15
N THR A 427 -39.50 32.57 -19.54
CA THR A 427 -39.51 31.07 -19.54
C THR A 427 -38.51 30.50 -18.52
N PRO A 428 -38.72 29.29 -17.96
CA PRO A 428 -38.30 28.94 -16.60
C PRO A 428 -36.93 28.29 -16.45
N LYS A 429 -36.44 28.43 -15.21
CA LYS A 429 -35.31 27.77 -14.52
C LYS A 429 -35.05 26.32 -14.93
N ASP A 430 -33.78 26.01 -15.18
CA ASP A 430 -33.15 24.80 -14.65
C ASP A 430 -32.14 25.21 -13.58
N GLU A 431 -32.14 24.43 -12.52
CA GLU A 431 -31.68 24.77 -11.18
C GLU A 431 -30.16 24.78 -11.03
N GLU A 432 -29.74 25.60 -10.07
CA GLU A 432 -28.40 25.88 -9.60
C GLU A 432 -27.57 24.60 -9.37
N GLU A 433 -26.50 24.42 -10.15
CA GLU A 433 -25.36 23.64 -9.70
C GLU A 433 -24.65 24.49 -8.63
N SER A 434 -24.89 24.13 -7.37
CA SER A 434 -24.29 24.76 -6.20
C SER A 434 -22.76 24.76 -6.32
N ASP A 435 -22.17 25.93 -6.62
CA ASP A 435 -20.75 26.23 -6.43
C ASP A 435 -20.42 26.10 -4.95
N LYS A 436 -19.97 24.91 -4.54
CA LYS A 436 -19.30 24.74 -3.24
C LYS A 436 -17.97 25.51 -3.30
N PRO A 437 -17.60 26.26 -2.25
CA PRO A 437 -16.37 27.02 -2.24
C PRO A 437 -15.16 26.09 -2.34
N GLU A 438 -14.37 26.23 -3.41
CA GLU A 438 -13.08 25.58 -3.56
C GLU A 438 -12.22 25.89 -2.32
N LYS A 439 -11.75 24.85 -1.61
CA LYS A 439 -10.80 25.02 -0.52
C LYS A 439 -9.57 25.75 -1.09
N PRO A 440 -9.11 26.85 -0.48
CA PRO A 440 -7.97 27.59 -1.00
C PRO A 440 -6.72 26.69 -0.97
N THR A 441 -6.21 26.34 -2.15
CA THR A 441 -5.05 25.47 -2.26
C THR A 441 -3.80 26.20 -1.77
N ILE A 442 -3.22 25.74 -0.66
CA ILE A 442 -2.06 26.37 -0.03
C ILE A 442 -0.82 26.02 -0.85
N VAL A 443 -0.13 27.04 -1.37
CA VAL A 443 1.15 26.88 -2.08
C VAL A 443 2.27 27.29 -1.15
N ARG A 444 3.12 26.33 -0.77
CA ARG A 444 4.32 26.55 0.04
C ARG A 444 5.56 26.63 -0.85
N PHE A 445 6.56 27.42 -0.43
CA PHE A 445 7.88 27.50 -1.09
C PHE A 445 8.94 26.66 -0.39
N GLU A 446 8.50 25.64 0.33
CA GLU A 446 9.31 24.69 1.08
C GLU A 446 8.96 23.28 0.62
N MET A 447 9.94 22.39 0.61
CA MET A 447 9.71 20.98 0.28
C MET A 447 8.96 20.29 1.42
N PRO A 448 8.20 19.21 1.13
CA PRO A 448 7.62 18.37 2.17
C PRO A 448 8.68 17.89 3.18
N HIS A 449 8.25 17.54 4.41
CA HIS A 449 9.15 17.06 5.44
C HIS A 449 10.05 15.91 4.96
N MET A 450 11.27 15.82 5.49
CA MET A 450 12.20 14.74 5.17
C MET A 450 11.59 13.37 5.49
N ARG A 451 11.78 12.43 4.57
CA ARG A 451 11.16 11.10 4.64
C ARG A 451 11.79 10.14 3.65
N PHE A 452 11.60 8.86 3.89
CA PHE A 452 11.92 7.80 2.96
C PHE A 452 10.66 7.00 2.60
N ASN A 453 10.78 6.19 1.55
CA ASN A 453 9.72 5.37 0.98
C ASN A 453 8.43 6.14 0.61
N ALA A 454 8.54 7.46 0.38
CA ALA A 454 7.44 8.26 -0.15
C ALA A 454 6.95 7.71 -1.50
N GLN A 455 5.65 7.64 -1.67
CA GLN A 455 5.06 7.14 -2.90
C GLN A 455 4.96 8.28 -3.92
N LEU A 456 5.57 8.08 -5.09
CA LEU A 456 5.67 9.10 -6.13
C LEU A 456 4.90 8.64 -7.37
N THR A 457 4.14 9.56 -7.94
CA THR A 457 3.58 9.38 -9.29
C THR A 457 3.59 10.70 -10.05
N VAL A 458 3.60 10.62 -11.38
CA VAL A 458 3.56 11.80 -12.23
C VAL A 458 2.40 11.67 -13.20
N GLN A 459 1.49 12.63 -13.13
CA GLN A 459 0.41 12.80 -14.10
C GLN A 459 0.75 14.00 -14.97
N ASP A 460 0.90 13.76 -16.28
CA ASP A 460 1.35 14.72 -17.28
C ASP A 460 2.70 15.38 -16.95
N ASP A 461 2.68 16.56 -16.32
CA ASP A 461 3.86 17.32 -15.88
C ASP A 461 3.83 17.68 -14.38
N THR A 462 2.87 17.13 -13.63
CA THR A 462 2.70 17.36 -12.20
C THR A 462 3.14 16.11 -11.42
N LEU A 463 4.13 16.28 -10.55
CA LEU A 463 4.53 15.27 -9.58
C LEU A 463 3.57 15.30 -8.40
N PHE A 464 3.12 14.12 -7.97
CA PHE A 464 2.41 13.91 -6.72
C PHE A 464 3.27 13.08 -5.77
N ILE A 465 3.32 13.53 -4.52
CA ILE A 465 4.05 12.89 -3.43
C ILE A 465 3.01 12.53 -2.37
N PHE A 466 2.95 11.26 -1.98
CA PHE A 466 2.03 10.77 -0.97
C PHE A 466 2.79 9.98 0.11
N GLY A 467 2.43 10.23 1.37
CA GLY A 467 2.86 9.46 2.52
C GLY A 467 4.37 9.35 2.68
N GLY A 468 4.81 8.16 3.10
CA GLY A 468 6.20 7.87 3.47
C GLY A 468 6.39 7.78 4.98
N THR A 469 7.63 7.54 5.39
CA THR A 469 7.99 7.31 6.80
C THR A 469 9.15 8.21 7.21
N PHE A 470 9.18 8.58 8.48
CA PHE A 470 10.30 9.26 9.14
C PHE A 470 10.56 8.59 10.49
N GLU A 471 11.82 8.46 10.88
CA GLU A 471 12.20 7.84 12.15
C GLU A 471 13.13 8.80 12.91
N LYS A 472 12.91 8.96 14.23
CA LYS A 472 13.82 9.67 15.15
C LYS A 472 13.92 8.81 16.41
N GLY A 473 15.14 8.35 16.74
CA GLY A 473 15.38 7.40 17.82
C GLY A 473 14.57 6.11 17.65
N ASP A 474 13.72 5.81 18.63
CA ASP A 474 12.86 4.61 18.63
C ASP A 474 11.46 4.82 18.06
N ARG A 475 11.13 6.05 17.63
CA ARG A 475 9.80 6.40 17.13
C ARG A 475 9.78 6.40 15.61
N GLU A 476 8.73 5.80 15.06
CA GLU A 476 8.42 5.78 13.62
C GLU A 476 7.16 6.61 13.37
N PHE A 477 7.24 7.56 12.44
CA PHE A 477 6.14 8.41 12.01
C PHE A 477 5.75 8.04 10.58
N THR A 478 4.51 7.60 10.40
CA THR A 478 3.94 7.31 9.08
C THR A 478 3.05 8.47 8.64
N PHE A 479 3.29 9.01 7.45
CA PHE A 479 2.52 10.14 6.91
C PHE A 479 1.34 9.68 6.03
N ASN A 480 0.29 10.50 5.94
CA ASN A 480 -0.77 10.44 4.91
C ASN A 480 -0.93 11.73 4.10
N ASP A 481 -0.02 12.67 4.25
CA ASP A 481 -0.03 13.92 3.50
C ASP A 481 0.14 13.69 2.00
N MET A 482 -0.39 14.63 1.22
CA MET A 482 -0.31 14.64 -0.23
C MET A 482 0.06 16.02 -0.74
N TYR A 483 1.10 16.05 -1.58
CA TYR A 483 1.60 17.26 -2.21
C TYR A 483 1.64 17.12 -3.72
N SER A 484 1.54 18.24 -4.42
CA SER A 484 1.77 18.31 -5.86
C SER A 484 2.77 19.40 -6.24
N ILE A 485 3.59 19.12 -7.25
CA ILE A 485 4.66 20.00 -7.75
C ILE A 485 4.62 20.00 -9.28
N ASP A 486 4.49 21.18 -9.90
CA ASP A 486 4.64 21.34 -11.35
C ASP A 486 6.12 21.21 -11.73
N LEU A 487 6.48 20.18 -12.49
CA LEU A 487 7.86 19.87 -12.88
C LEU A 487 8.43 20.80 -13.96
N VAL A 488 7.60 21.63 -14.58
CA VAL A 488 8.00 22.61 -15.60
C VAL A 488 8.22 23.97 -14.97
N LYS A 489 7.25 24.44 -14.17
CA LYS A 489 7.31 25.75 -13.52
C LYS A 489 8.14 25.74 -12.25
N LEU A 490 8.05 24.66 -11.46
CA LEU A 490 8.61 24.55 -10.12
C LEU A 490 8.23 25.75 -9.24
N ASP A 491 7.02 26.27 -9.40
CA ASP A 491 6.51 27.52 -8.82
C ASP A 491 6.00 27.39 -7.38
N GLY A 492 6.27 26.26 -6.73
CA GLY A 492 5.93 25.97 -5.35
C GLY A 492 5.49 24.52 -5.17
N VAL A 493 5.20 24.16 -3.93
CA VAL A 493 4.61 22.90 -3.53
C VAL A 493 3.17 23.19 -3.15
N LYS A 494 2.22 22.64 -3.90
CA LYS A 494 0.80 22.74 -3.61
C LYS A 494 0.43 21.63 -2.63
N GLU A 495 0.04 22.03 -1.42
CA GLU A 495 -0.48 21.13 -0.40
C GLU A 495 -1.92 20.76 -0.77
N ILE A 496 -2.13 19.46 -1.03
CA ILE A 496 -3.46 18.91 -1.33
C ILE A 496 -4.13 18.50 -0.02
N PHE A 497 -3.37 17.79 0.81
CA PHE A 497 -3.83 17.33 2.11
C PHE A 497 -2.63 17.22 3.05
N TYR A 498 -2.83 17.63 4.29
CA TYR A 498 -1.86 17.49 5.35
C TYR A 498 -2.62 17.18 6.64
N ASN A 499 -2.17 16.16 7.35
CA ASN A 499 -2.53 15.92 8.72
C ASN A 499 -1.24 15.74 9.50
N GLU A 500 -1.17 16.38 10.66
CA GLU A 500 -0.04 16.21 11.55
C GLU A 500 -0.03 14.77 12.08
N PRO A 501 1.09 14.04 12.01
CA PRO A 501 1.18 12.70 12.56
C PRO A 501 0.88 12.68 14.06
N GLU A 502 0.35 11.56 14.55
CA GLU A 502 0.20 11.35 15.99
C GLU A 502 1.58 11.42 16.68
N ASN A 503 1.60 11.98 17.89
CA ASN A 503 2.82 12.16 18.70
C ASN A 503 3.90 13.07 18.08
N TRP A 504 3.57 13.86 17.05
CA TRP A 504 4.52 14.80 16.43
C TRP A 504 5.05 15.84 17.42
N ASN A 505 4.21 16.33 18.34
CA ASN A 505 4.59 17.32 19.35
C ASN A 505 5.68 16.83 20.33
N LEU A 506 5.74 15.52 20.57
CA LEU A 506 6.72 14.91 21.47
C LEU A 506 8.13 14.84 20.87
N LEU A 507 8.31 15.26 19.60
CA LEU A 507 9.63 15.42 18.98
C LEU A 507 10.41 16.60 19.56
N ASN A 508 9.68 17.60 20.10
CA ASN A 508 10.25 18.86 20.59
C ASN A 508 10.52 18.82 22.11
N GLU A 509 9.81 18.01 22.88
CA GLU A 509 10.00 17.91 24.34
C GLU A 509 11.36 17.28 24.71
N GLU A 510 11.91 16.42 23.85
CA GLU A 510 13.27 15.86 24.04
C GLU A 510 14.38 16.88 23.73
N GLU A 511 14.10 17.94 22.96
CA GLU A 511 15.08 19.03 22.72
C GLU A 511 15.15 19.99 23.92
N GLU A 512 14.06 20.21 24.66
CA GLU A 512 14.07 21.05 25.87
C GLU A 512 14.67 20.34 27.09
N SER A 513 14.74 19.00 27.09
CA SER A 513 15.31 18.21 28.20
C SER A 513 16.83 18.12 28.19
N ASP A 514 17.49 18.36 27.05
CA ASP A 514 18.96 18.23 26.91
C ASP A 514 19.69 19.55 27.21
N ASP A 515 18.96 20.67 27.30
CA ASP A 515 19.49 22.02 27.56
C ASP A 515 19.51 22.41 29.06
N GLU A 516 19.06 21.55 29.99
CA GLU A 516 19.03 21.83 31.45
C GLU A 516 20.14 21.14 32.27
N MET A 517 21.16 20.54 31.64
CA MET A 517 22.22 19.79 32.34
C MET A 517 23.64 20.31 32.08
N ASP A 518 23.82 21.64 31.95
CA ASP A 518 25.16 22.24 31.83
C ASP A 518 25.27 23.56 32.64
N ASP A 519 25.07 23.48 33.96
CA ASP A 519 25.40 24.55 34.91
C ASP A 519 25.63 23.97 36.32
N GLU A 520 26.69 23.19 36.52
CA GLU A 520 27.39 23.15 37.82
C GLU A 520 28.90 23.24 37.59
N GLU A 521 29.41 24.48 37.63
CA GLU A 521 30.83 24.82 37.65
C GLU A 521 31.52 24.28 38.93
N ASP A 522 32.78 23.90 38.70
CA ASP A 522 33.88 23.56 39.63
C ASP A 522 33.79 24.12 41.06
N ASP A 523 34.15 23.27 42.04
CA ASP A 523 35.04 23.67 43.15
C ASP A 523 35.73 22.44 43.81
N ASP A 524 37.06 22.45 43.68
CA ASP A 524 38.12 22.08 44.63
C ASP A 524 38.38 20.62 45.13
N ASP A 525 39.61 20.22 44.79
CA ASP A 525 40.69 19.69 45.66
C ASP A 525 40.83 18.19 46.02
N GLU A 526 41.97 17.67 45.53
CA GLU A 526 43.01 16.83 46.15
C GLU A 526 42.61 15.66 47.11
N GLU A 527 42.95 14.41 46.74
CA GLU A 527 44.14 13.70 47.25
C GLU A 527 44.14 12.20 46.85
N GLU A 528 45.35 11.64 46.86
CA GLU A 528 45.77 10.28 46.48
C GLU A 528 45.10 9.13 47.25
N GLY A 529 45.17 7.92 46.67
CA GLY A 529 45.05 6.69 47.49
C GLY A 529 44.73 5.42 46.71
N ASP A 530 45.80 4.77 46.25
CA ASP A 530 46.02 3.36 45.94
C ASP A 530 44.97 2.27 46.33
N GLU A 531 45.09 1.18 45.55
CA GLU A 531 44.95 -0.24 45.91
C GLU A 531 43.72 -1.06 45.46
N GLU A 532 44.07 -2.33 45.24
CA GLU A 532 43.48 -3.36 44.39
C GLU A 532 42.40 -4.22 45.09
N GLU A 533 41.89 -5.17 44.29
CA GLU A 533 41.35 -6.49 44.65
C GLU A 533 39.83 -6.71 44.71
N ASP A 534 39.38 -7.42 43.66
CA ASP A 534 38.49 -8.59 43.69
C ASP A 534 38.07 -9.11 45.07
N ALA A 535 36.76 -9.27 45.30
CA ALA A 535 36.20 -10.56 45.74
C ALA A 535 34.66 -10.56 45.77
N MET A 536 34.14 -11.59 45.11
CA MET A 536 32.80 -12.16 45.18
C MET A 536 32.36 -12.49 46.63
N SER A 537 31.06 -12.35 46.95
CA SER A 537 30.16 -13.47 47.29
C SER A 537 28.85 -13.07 48.00
N LEU A 538 27.73 -13.51 47.40
CA LEU A 538 26.58 -14.27 47.96
C LEU A 538 25.83 -13.87 49.26
N ASP A 539 24.51 -13.90 49.07
CA ASP A 539 23.43 -14.39 49.93
C ASP A 539 22.97 -13.56 51.15
N THR A 540 21.70 -13.09 51.13
CA THR A 540 20.55 -13.80 51.74
C THR A 540 19.28 -12.94 51.87
N ALA A 541 18.13 -13.64 51.75
CA ALA A 541 16.86 -13.47 52.48
C ALA A 541 15.82 -12.38 52.10
N SER A 542 14.74 -12.87 51.47
CA SER A 542 13.32 -12.46 51.59
C SER A 542 12.85 -12.35 53.07
N PRO A 543 11.72 -11.67 53.43
CA PRO A 543 10.38 -11.86 52.84
C PRO A 543 9.47 -10.62 52.69
N ALA A 544 8.40 -10.82 51.91
CA ALA A 544 7.18 -10.03 51.68
C ALA A 544 6.38 -9.69 52.99
N PRO A 545 5.21 -8.98 53.02
CA PRO A 545 4.23 -8.78 51.91
C PRO A 545 3.37 -7.47 51.89
N THR A 546 2.58 -7.32 50.80
CA THR A 546 1.23 -6.66 50.59
C THR A 546 0.88 -5.31 51.27
N GLU A 547 0.15 -4.33 50.71
CA GLU A 547 -1.10 -4.38 49.93
C GLU A 547 -1.58 -2.95 49.55
N THR A 548 -2.38 -2.81 48.44
CA THR A 548 -3.46 -1.81 48.16
C THR A 548 -3.10 -0.31 48.01
N THR A 549 -3.62 0.50 47.08
CA THR A 549 -4.99 0.71 46.53
C THR A 549 -4.92 1.72 45.36
N VAL A 550 -5.80 1.60 44.35
CA VAL A 550 -6.19 2.72 43.46
C VAL A 550 -7.72 2.65 43.25
N PRO A 551 -8.48 3.76 43.36
CA PRO A 551 -9.93 3.75 43.20
C PRO A 551 -10.38 4.00 41.75
N SER A 552 -11.56 3.46 41.46
CA SER A 552 -12.39 3.53 40.26
C SER A 552 -13.21 4.83 40.18
N VAL A 553 -13.51 5.33 38.95
CA VAL A 553 -14.83 5.84 38.55
C VAL A 553 -15.04 5.60 37.04
N THR A 554 -16.20 5.03 36.70
CA THR A 554 -16.74 4.64 35.38
C THR A 554 -17.77 5.66 34.83
N GLN A 555 -18.19 5.43 33.56
CA GLN A 555 -19.37 5.96 32.81
C GLN A 555 -19.18 7.31 32.07
N GLU A 556 -19.55 7.50 30.79
CA GLU A 556 -20.57 6.84 29.93
C GLU A 556 -20.42 7.29 28.44
N MET A 557 -21.22 6.67 27.55
CA MET A 557 -21.50 6.93 26.10
C MET A 557 -20.67 6.16 25.08
N GLU A 558 -21.21 5.53 24.03
CA GLU A 558 -22.53 4.97 23.67
C GLU A 558 -22.26 4.21 22.36
N GLN A 559 -22.85 3.02 22.21
CA GLN A 559 -22.65 2.11 21.08
C GLN A 559 -23.47 2.54 19.86
N LEU A 560 -22.92 2.38 18.65
CA LEU A 560 -23.69 2.39 17.40
C LEU A 560 -23.71 0.96 16.84
N GLU A 561 -24.89 0.36 16.89
CA GLU A 561 -25.25 -0.92 16.26
C GLU A 561 -25.32 -0.79 14.74
N VAL A 562 -24.91 -1.85 14.03
CA VAL A 562 -25.25 -2.08 12.63
C VAL A 562 -26.01 -3.41 12.57
N GLU A 563 -27.27 -3.35 12.13
CA GLU A 563 -28.14 -4.50 11.89
C GLU A 563 -27.65 -5.33 10.70
N GLU A 564 -27.68 -6.66 10.83
CA GLU A 564 -27.72 -7.61 9.72
C GLU A 564 -29.03 -8.43 9.77
N PRO A 565 -29.56 -8.88 8.61
CA PRO A 565 -30.92 -9.38 8.49
C PRO A 565 -31.07 -10.85 8.92
N GLU A 566 -32.28 -11.16 9.40
CA GLU A 566 -32.68 -12.42 10.00
C GLU A 566 -32.53 -13.66 9.09
N GLY A 567 -31.83 -14.67 9.60
CA GLY A 567 -31.93 -16.06 9.19
C GLY A 567 -31.87 -16.96 10.43
N GLU A 568 -33.02 -17.56 10.78
CA GLU A 568 -33.33 -18.55 11.83
C GLU A 568 -32.60 -18.48 13.21
N PRO A 569 -33.31 -18.58 14.35
CA PRO A 569 -32.73 -18.38 15.67
C PRO A 569 -31.85 -19.59 16.06
N SER A 570 -30.59 -19.60 15.64
CA SER A 570 -29.58 -20.44 16.27
C SER A 570 -29.31 -19.84 17.64
N VAL A 571 -29.57 -20.60 18.70
CA VAL A 571 -29.14 -20.29 20.06
C VAL A 571 -27.67 -19.89 20.02
N GLN A 572 -27.36 -18.60 20.20
CA GLN A 572 -25.98 -18.12 20.25
C GLN A 572 -25.31 -18.79 21.45
N ASP A 573 -24.47 -19.78 21.16
CA ASP A 573 -23.65 -20.45 22.15
C ASP A 573 -22.61 -19.43 22.64
N SER A 574 -22.84 -18.84 23.81
CA SER A 574 -21.96 -17.82 24.41
C SER A 574 -20.63 -18.38 24.92
N ARG A 575 -20.31 -19.64 24.60
CA ARG A 575 -19.08 -20.31 24.98
C ARG A 575 -17.92 -19.97 24.04
N PRO A 576 -16.69 -19.81 24.55
CA PRO A 576 -15.51 -19.53 23.72
C PRO A 576 -15.26 -20.62 22.66
N LEU A 577 -14.97 -20.20 21.43
CA LEU A 577 -14.68 -21.10 20.30
C LEU A 577 -13.16 -21.24 20.04
N PRO A 578 -12.69 -22.45 19.68
CA PRO A 578 -11.31 -22.67 19.24
C PRO A 578 -11.03 -22.00 17.89
N ARG A 579 -9.84 -21.42 17.75
CA ARG A 579 -9.40 -20.80 16.50
C ARG A 579 -8.71 -21.84 15.59
N PRO A 580 -8.72 -21.63 14.26
CA PRO A 580 -7.90 -22.42 13.34
C PRO A 580 -6.42 -22.40 13.73
N PHE A 581 -5.78 -23.57 13.66
CA PHE A 581 -4.38 -23.85 14.02
C PHE A 581 -4.03 -23.58 15.49
N GLU A 582 -5.02 -23.50 16.39
CA GLU A 582 -4.83 -23.31 17.83
C GLU A 582 -4.71 -24.67 18.55
N SER A 583 -3.58 -24.89 19.26
CA SER A 583 -3.44 -26.08 20.09
C SER A 583 -4.43 -26.06 21.26
N LEU A 584 -4.84 -27.24 21.75
CA LEU A 584 -5.72 -27.35 22.93
C LEU A 584 -5.16 -26.57 24.14
N ARG A 585 -3.83 -26.53 24.27
CA ARG A 585 -3.14 -25.79 25.33
C ARG A 585 -3.30 -24.29 25.17
N ASP A 586 -3.17 -23.77 23.95
CA ASP A 586 -3.27 -22.34 23.66
C ASP A 586 -4.72 -21.85 23.76
N PHE A 587 -5.66 -22.67 23.27
CA PHE A 587 -7.09 -22.44 23.44
C PHE A 587 -7.46 -22.26 24.91
N PHE A 588 -7.03 -23.20 25.77
CA PHE A 588 -7.30 -23.11 27.20
C PHE A 588 -6.59 -21.93 27.86
N ASN A 589 -5.34 -21.63 27.51
CA ASN A 589 -4.61 -20.50 28.10
C ASN A 589 -5.31 -19.17 27.82
N ARG A 590 -5.83 -18.98 26.60
CA ARG A 590 -6.57 -17.78 26.21
C ARG A 590 -7.94 -17.68 26.88
N THR A 591 -8.62 -18.80 27.08
CA THR A 591 -10.03 -18.84 27.52
C THR A 591 -10.23 -19.29 28.97
N SER A 592 -9.14 -19.55 29.70
CA SER A 592 -9.16 -20.11 31.07
C SER A 592 -10.00 -19.28 32.04
N GLU A 593 -9.98 -17.95 31.95
CA GLU A 593 -10.77 -17.08 32.83
C GLU A 593 -12.26 -17.12 32.49
N GLU A 594 -12.60 -17.20 31.20
CA GLU A 594 -13.98 -17.28 30.72
C GLU A 594 -14.61 -18.62 31.09
N TRP A 595 -13.87 -19.73 30.93
CA TRP A 595 -14.33 -21.06 31.34
C TRP A 595 -14.52 -21.19 32.85
N GLN A 596 -13.67 -20.53 33.65
CA GLN A 596 -13.85 -20.48 35.11
C GLN A 596 -15.10 -19.69 35.50
N LYS A 597 -15.41 -18.58 34.81
CA LYS A 597 -16.66 -17.82 35.04
C LYS A 597 -17.89 -18.64 34.67
N ILE A 598 -17.88 -19.31 33.50
CA ILE A 598 -18.97 -20.20 33.06
C ILE A 598 -19.18 -21.35 34.04
N LEU A 599 -18.10 -21.94 34.56
CA LEU A 599 -18.17 -23.00 35.57
C LEU A 599 -18.81 -22.50 36.88
N LEU A 600 -18.41 -21.33 37.35
CA LEU A 600 -18.97 -20.72 38.57
C LEU A 600 -20.44 -20.35 38.42
N GLU A 601 -20.86 -19.84 37.26
CA GLU A 601 -22.27 -19.57 36.95
C GLU A 601 -23.08 -20.87 36.85
N THR A 602 -22.51 -21.92 36.27
CA THR A 602 -23.14 -23.25 36.20
C THR A 602 -23.32 -23.89 37.58
N LEU A 603 -22.36 -23.70 38.49
CA LEU A 603 -22.46 -24.18 39.87
C LEU A 603 -23.49 -23.38 40.68
N LYS A 604 -23.52 -22.06 40.47
CA LYS A 604 -24.49 -21.14 41.09
C LYS A 604 -25.93 -21.44 40.66
N THR A 605 -26.16 -21.72 39.38
CA THR A 605 -27.48 -22.10 38.84
C THR A 605 -27.93 -23.49 39.31
N LYS A 606 -27.00 -24.40 39.59
CA LYS A 606 -27.29 -25.73 40.16
C LYS A 606 -27.41 -25.75 41.68
N GLY A 607 -27.27 -24.61 42.37
CA GLY A 607 -27.44 -24.50 43.82
C GLY A 607 -26.37 -25.22 44.64
N LEU A 608 -25.19 -25.45 44.07
CA LEU A 608 -24.04 -26.07 44.74
C LEU A 608 -23.06 -24.99 45.19
N GLU A 609 -22.71 -24.94 46.48
CA GLU A 609 -21.68 -24.02 46.96
C GLU A 609 -20.28 -24.46 46.47
N PRO A 610 -19.41 -23.51 46.04
CA PRO A 610 -18.09 -23.83 45.52
C PRO A 610 -17.11 -24.14 46.67
N GLU A 611 -17.23 -25.31 47.30
CA GLU A 611 -16.21 -25.84 48.24
C GLU A 611 -15.01 -26.50 47.51
N LYS A 612 -14.73 -26.12 46.26
CA LYS A 612 -13.63 -26.69 45.47
C LYS A 612 -12.41 -25.77 45.49
N ASN A 613 -11.23 -26.35 45.70
CA ASN A 613 -9.96 -25.64 45.68
C ASN A 613 -9.71 -25.04 44.27
N ILE A 614 -9.00 -23.90 44.17
CA ILE A 614 -8.67 -23.20 42.91
C ILE A 614 -8.05 -24.15 41.87
N LYS A 615 -7.25 -25.12 42.31
CA LYS A 615 -6.65 -26.15 41.42
C LYS A 615 -7.69 -27.10 40.83
N GLU A 616 -8.75 -27.42 41.56
CA GLU A 616 -9.83 -28.30 41.10
C GLU A 616 -10.77 -27.56 40.15
N LEU A 617 -11.07 -26.29 40.43
CA LEU A 617 -11.85 -25.43 39.51
C LEU A 617 -11.14 -25.23 38.17
N ARG A 618 -9.82 -25.02 38.18
CA ARG A 618 -9.04 -24.91 36.94
C ARG A 618 -9.00 -26.23 36.15
N LYS A 619 -8.99 -27.37 36.84
CA LYS A 619 -9.05 -28.70 36.22
C LYS A 619 -10.42 -28.97 35.61
N ASP A 620 -11.50 -28.63 36.31
CA ASP A 620 -12.86 -28.79 35.81
C ASP A 620 -13.12 -27.84 34.62
N ALA A 621 -12.62 -26.60 34.66
CA ALA A 621 -12.67 -25.66 33.55
C ALA A 621 -11.87 -26.17 32.32
N PHE A 622 -10.72 -26.83 32.54
CA PHE A 622 -9.94 -27.44 31.47
C PHE A 622 -10.71 -28.57 30.77
N ASN A 623 -11.38 -29.44 31.53
CA ASN A 623 -12.15 -30.55 30.95
C ASN A 623 -13.31 -30.04 30.08
N ILE A 624 -13.98 -28.95 30.48
CA ILE A 624 -15.08 -28.35 29.70
C ILE A 624 -14.53 -27.68 28.43
N ALA A 625 -13.39 -26.99 28.53
CA ALA A 625 -12.71 -26.42 27.37
C ALA A 625 -12.24 -27.53 26.40
N GLU A 626 -11.72 -28.64 26.91
CA GLU A 626 -11.30 -29.79 26.11
C GLU A 626 -12.48 -30.42 25.36
N GLU A 627 -13.62 -30.64 26.03
CA GLU A 627 -14.84 -31.14 25.39
C GLU A 627 -15.29 -30.22 24.25
N LYS A 628 -15.35 -28.89 24.49
CA LYS A 628 -15.74 -27.92 23.46
C LYS A 628 -14.72 -27.85 22.30
N TRP A 629 -13.43 -28.03 22.60
CA TRP A 629 -12.36 -28.05 21.60
C TRP A 629 -12.51 -29.26 20.66
N TRP A 630 -12.85 -30.44 21.21
CA TRP A 630 -13.11 -31.63 20.41
C TRP A 630 -14.43 -31.55 19.64
N ASP A 631 -15.50 -31.02 20.24
CA ASP A 631 -16.80 -30.83 19.58
C ASP A 631 -16.72 -29.90 18.37
N SER A 632 -15.84 -28.89 18.45
CA SER A 632 -15.67 -27.90 17.36
C SER A 632 -14.54 -28.29 16.39
N ARG A 633 -13.86 -29.43 16.60
CA ARG A 633 -12.64 -29.77 15.84
C ARG A 633 -12.93 -30.06 14.37
N GLU A 634 -14.07 -30.67 14.05
CA GLU A 634 -14.45 -30.95 12.65
C GLU A 634 -14.68 -29.66 11.85
N GLU A 635 -15.38 -28.69 12.43
CA GLU A 635 -15.60 -27.37 11.83
C GLU A 635 -14.30 -26.56 11.74
N VAL A 636 -13.48 -26.58 12.78
CA VAL A 636 -12.17 -25.92 12.76
C VAL A 636 -11.23 -26.57 11.76
N MET A 637 -11.24 -27.90 11.59
CA MET A 637 -10.46 -28.56 10.55
C MET A 637 -10.94 -28.22 9.14
N ALA A 638 -12.24 -28.10 8.90
CA ALA A 638 -12.75 -27.62 7.62
C ALA A 638 -12.27 -26.19 7.31
N LEU A 639 -12.22 -25.32 8.33
CA LEU A 639 -11.64 -23.97 8.21
C LEU A 639 -10.12 -23.99 8.06
N GLU A 640 -9.42 -24.91 8.71
CA GLU A 640 -7.96 -25.11 8.55
C GLU A 640 -7.64 -25.61 7.15
N ASP A 641 -8.40 -26.56 6.61
CA ASP A 641 -8.26 -27.08 5.25
C ASP A 641 -8.58 -26.00 4.21
N GLU A 642 -9.64 -25.21 4.39
CA GLU A 642 -9.95 -24.05 3.53
C GLU A 642 -8.83 -23.00 3.59
N GLN A 643 -8.27 -22.77 4.78
CA GLN A 643 -7.15 -21.85 4.97
C GLN A 643 -5.84 -22.41 4.40
N GLU A 644 -5.61 -23.72 4.46
CA GLU A 644 -4.44 -24.40 3.89
C GLU A 644 -4.53 -24.48 2.35
N GLU A 645 -5.71 -24.71 1.80
CA GLU A 645 -6.01 -24.55 0.37
C GLU A 645 -5.86 -23.09 -0.10
N ALA A 646 -6.15 -22.13 0.79
CA ALA A 646 -5.82 -20.71 0.63
C ALA A 646 -4.33 -20.39 0.93
N GLY A 647 -3.52 -21.38 1.34
CA GLY A 647 -2.08 -21.29 1.53
C GLY A 647 -1.61 -20.69 2.87
N ILE A 648 -2.46 -20.71 3.90
CA ILE A 648 -2.18 -20.28 5.29
C ILE A 648 -1.81 -21.53 6.10
N GLY A 649 -0.66 -21.50 6.77
CA GLY A 649 -0.18 -22.59 7.63
C GLY A 649 -0.04 -22.20 9.10
N GLU A 650 0.41 -23.15 9.92
CA GLU A 650 0.48 -23.07 11.38
C GLU A 650 1.17 -21.80 11.93
N VAL A 651 0.52 -21.15 12.89
CA VAL A 651 0.99 -19.92 13.54
C VAL A 651 1.94 -20.27 14.69
N VAL A 652 3.26 -20.12 14.46
CA VAL A 652 4.26 -20.28 15.53
C VAL A 652 4.31 -19.02 16.40
N SER A 653 4.19 -19.19 17.72
CA SER A 653 4.18 -18.09 18.70
C SER A 653 5.57 -17.49 18.94
N LEU A 654 5.61 -16.17 19.16
CA LEU A 654 6.85 -15.37 19.36
C LEU A 654 7.57 -15.64 20.69
N ALA A 655 6.96 -16.32 21.66
CA ALA A 655 7.55 -16.57 22.97
C ALA A 655 8.76 -17.53 22.91
N GLU A 656 8.89 -18.33 21.85
CA GLU A 656 10.06 -19.19 21.63
C GLU A 656 11.27 -18.43 21.05
N ARG A 657 11.11 -17.12 20.75
CA ARG A 657 12.07 -16.33 19.97
C ARG A 657 12.97 -15.39 20.78
N GLU A 658 12.71 -15.19 22.08
CA GLU A 658 13.56 -14.33 22.94
C GLU A 658 15.01 -14.85 23.08
N ASN A 659 15.28 -16.11 22.75
CA ASN A 659 16.63 -16.67 22.79
C ASN A 659 17.45 -16.50 21.48
N ALA A 660 16.95 -15.78 20.48
CA ALA A 660 17.68 -15.52 19.24
C ALA A 660 17.52 -14.06 18.78
N GLY A 661 18.45 -13.21 19.24
CA GLY A 661 18.92 -11.96 18.64
C GLY A 661 17.92 -11.09 17.86
N GLY A 662 17.55 -9.96 18.48
CA GLY A 662 17.17 -8.69 17.87
C GLY A 662 16.30 -8.72 16.60
N ALA A 663 15.01 -8.41 16.75
CA ALA A 663 14.14 -8.06 15.63
C ALA A 663 14.70 -6.82 14.91
N GLY A 664 15.25 -7.00 13.71
CA GLY A 664 15.76 -5.88 12.92
C GLY A 664 14.63 -5.01 12.38
N ARG A 665 14.68 -3.69 12.66
CA ARG A 665 13.83 -2.66 12.03
C ARG A 665 13.86 -2.79 10.49
N ARG A 666 12.70 -2.64 9.85
CA ARG A 666 12.50 -2.78 8.39
C ARG A 666 12.94 -1.48 7.67
N ARG A 667 13.71 -1.58 6.59
CA ARG A 667 14.08 -0.47 5.68
C ARG A 667 13.79 -0.81 4.22
#